data_AF-A0A7S9X6B9-F1
#
_entry.id   AF-A0A7S9X6B9-F1
#
_cell.length_a   1.000
_cell.length_b   1.000
_cell.length_c   1.000
_cell.angle_alpha   90.00
_cell.angle_beta   90.00
_cell.angle_gamma   90.00
#
_symmetry.space_group_name_H-M   'P 1'
#
loop_
_entity.id
_entity.type
_entity.pdbx_description
1 polymer ?
#
loop_
_entity_poly.entity_id
_entity_poly.type
_entity_poly.pdbx_seq_one_letter_code
_entity_poly.pdbx_strand_id
1 'polypeptide(L)'
;MNTIKNLTNKEMVNKIKDYADIADVAYAFFEYIDENEIWSFSDKFHNERILKKPNPRWDYADHINLGYEKSISENGVSKSIPTSYALCVEARFMQDLKIFKPSELKKSNPKPQKINNSIHSFIDVDETTKEQMLFYTTDNLSKRTKNFTSRFRLLKHQKNDDEGFSATLFEDTENSNKRILAFRGTEITPGDLNADVQLTTNEIPAQANSLINFFLDSVIPILKEGEKINICGHSLGGYLTQICAFTFAEYIDEIYTFNSPGILTDYMKTRIGIPNIDLIPRFIRNEIIYFFNKRNVPYYEKLKENLFLADKDHTYLPAPLNVNNIYHMKTDNDSLAFNNKLYENAIQDLGVDINGNEVLINIGNVDAILNTNVSISSHFLTYTAATLYFFSYLLEQKDNDEKTKNVSLKGTLLYLNDFMEQNYKLIFDLDTNLSLAYKNETSYIDNKATLPPLLYNKNKNWMLLILLNNIKHDFKIFNHNLEDEQEALIIEDIFKLSDEKRYTNIISKDEVEKFKEGGCESIEDKRAMHKCRTYKVVDESSSDITTTKADASKLYTYTSNFTRSLSSQDEKAYFMKKSEQTYSLLFDNSTQSGSINLYDVKDRGEIKFGFLSASSSVYVDKDKESLAIFTKDKDIVDIERLYDKIKDKFGVENPENYKVDLFLNATLLKGANEAKDYKFGFTNFKDEKEHDLYENKEEQKPFYYFSPRGDESSKGSLDITNKNTSIRVLGYDIKRGNLDVKLKRANNDEKKEKQAQDREAVNHQSMPSGAVATNFTAHPVIEDDIITCPHGGRVVLKSKAGRSITSNGIPLILGQDFLGSPIVGCSANSPCTCVAHVPKSALSAKRVNDNHALMQDLVHHCLSDKGCALSVAKKSNLLTFEGVKYVDANGNEVAPKEVQITQNPRLRFFMKSAASQRDNMHVAIYSINGTEYKEPNGADEIVLKESDARDVSDKALLKLFNENFKTTSQRKYEFKEYSLKYGADVFRLNFIKPEYKSKHGINGYYERLSEYENDVRNLIFLTPNQTKDITIKIAKGLDTKIEKDAEITDVVVLQGL
;
A
#
# COMPACT_ATOMS: atom_id res chain seq x y z
N MET A 1 15.62 31.36 24.14
CA MET A 1 15.33 32.30 25.24
C MET A 1 14.45 31.55 26.22
N ASN A 2 14.92 31.37 27.45
CA ASN A 2 14.09 30.91 28.57
C ASN A 2 13.14 32.08 28.92
N THR A 3 11.85 31.81 28.94
CA THR A 3 10.80 32.79 29.23
C THR A 3 10.97 33.32 30.66
N ILE A 4 10.63 34.59 30.89
CA ILE A 4 10.85 35.35 32.14
C ILE A 4 10.24 34.67 33.41
N LYS A 5 9.36 33.67 33.23
CA LYS A 5 8.65 32.98 34.32
C LYS A 5 9.22 31.60 34.70
N ASN A 6 10.42 31.23 34.26
CA ASN A 6 11.07 29.93 34.55
C ASN A 6 10.25 28.69 34.10
N LEU A 7 9.35 28.85 33.12
CA LEU A 7 8.63 27.71 32.56
C LEU A 7 9.57 26.90 31.65
N THR A 8 9.51 25.58 31.79
CA THR A 8 10.09 24.65 30.83
C THR A 8 9.37 24.76 29.48
N ASN A 9 10.01 24.31 28.39
CA ASN A 9 9.39 24.32 27.07
C ASN A 9 8.10 23.48 27.04
N LYS A 10 8.08 22.34 27.74
CA LYS A 10 6.88 21.51 27.93
C LYS A 10 5.74 22.26 28.60
N GLU A 11 5.99 22.93 29.72
CA GLU A 11 4.98 23.73 30.42
C GLU A 11 4.45 24.85 29.52
N MET A 12 5.32 25.46 28.72
CA MET A 12 4.92 26.50 27.79
C MET A 12 4.06 25.95 26.64
N VAL A 13 4.38 24.80 26.05
CA VAL A 13 3.54 24.14 25.03
C VAL A 13 2.17 23.76 25.62
N ASN A 14 2.13 23.23 26.84
CA ASN A 14 0.87 22.93 27.54
C ASN A 14 0.06 24.19 27.79
N LYS A 15 0.71 25.29 28.17
CA LYS A 15 0.06 26.58 28.34
C LYS A 15 -0.53 27.07 27.02
N ILE A 16 0.22 27.04 25.93
CA ILE A 16 -0.25 27.43 24.60
C ILE A 16 -1.46 26.59 24.17
N LYS A 17 -1.45 25.28 24.44
CA LYS A 17 -2.60 24.39 24.25
C LYS A 17 -3.83 24.84 25.05
N ASP A 18 -3.67 25.16 26.33
CA ASP A 18 -4.78 25.65 27.17
C ASP A 18 -5.36 26.98 26.62
N TYR A 19 -4.51 27.90 26.15
CA TYR A 19 -4.98 29.15 25.54
C TYR A 19 -5.66 28.93 24.18
N ALA A 20 -5.29 27.89 23.44
CA ALA A 20 -6.01 27.49 22.24
C ALA A 20 -7.42 26.99 22.59
N ASP A 21 -7.57 26.18 23.65
CA ASP A 21 -8.88 25.76 24.16
C ASP A 21 -9.73 26.95 24.62
N ILE A 22 -9.14 27.90 25.36
CA ILE A 22 -9.86 29.10 25.82
C ILE A 22 -10.32 29.97 24.63
N ALA A 23 -9.46 30.15 23.62
CA ALA A 23 -9.82 30.86 22.40
C ALA A 23 -10.91 30.12 21.60
N ASP A 24 -10.89 28.78 21.59
CA ASP A 24 -11.89 27.94 20.93
C ASP A 24 -13.25 28.03 21.65
N VAL A 25 -13.24 27.97 22.98
CA VAL A 25 -14.43 28.09 23.82
C VAL A 25 -15.03 29.50 23.80
N ALA A 26 -14.29 30.54 23.42
CA ALA A 26 -14.85 31.89 23.25
C ALA A 26 -15.96 31.95 22.17
N TYR A 27 -16.08 30.92 21.32
CA TYR A 27 -17.14 30.76 20.33
C TYR A 27 -18.40 30.05 20.88
N ALA A 28 -18.40 29.60 22.14
CA ALA A 28 -19.56 28.95 22.76
C ALA A 28 -20.64 29.99 23.14
N PHE A 29 -21.91 29.56 23.06
CA PHE A 29 -23.07 30.39 23.38
C PHE A 29 -23.44 30.27 24.87
N PHE A 30 -22.81 31.09 25.71
CA PHE A 30 -22.97 31.00 27.16
C PHE A 30 -24.22 31.67 27.72
N GLU A 31 -24.97 32.43 26.92
CA GLU A 31 -26.26 33.00 27.33
C GLU A 31 -27.25 31.93 27.82
N TYR A 32 -27.16 30.71 27.29
CA TYR A 32 -28.01 29.57 27.67
C TYR A 32 -27.75 29.03 29.08
N ILE A 33 -26.68 29.49 29.76
CA ILE A 33 -26.46 29.17 31.17
C ILE A 33 -27.48 29.89 32.06
N ASP A 34 -27.84 31.12 31.67
CA ASP A 34 -28.68 32.02 32.46
C ASP A 34 -30.11 32.16 31.89
N GLU A 35 -30.29 31.98 30.58
CA GLU A 35 -31.55 32.25 29.88
C GLU A 35 -32.20 30.95 29.37
N ASN A 36 -33.45 30.71 29.79
CA ASN A 36 -34.34 29.73 29.14
C ASN A 36 -35.07 30.40 27.97
N GLU A 37 -35.33 29.64 26.91
CA GLU A 37 -36.03 30.14 25.74
C GLU A 37 -37.54 30.25 25.98
N ILE A 38 -38.11 31.41 25.63
CA ILE A 38 -39.55 31.66 25.71
C ILE A 38 -40.10 31.72 24.28
N TRP A 39 -40.88 30.72 23.88
CA TRP A 39 -41.61 30.78 22.61
C TRP A 39 -42.76 31.79 22.70
N SER A 40 -42.86 32.66 21.69
CA SER A 40 -44.03 33.52 21.55
C SER A 40 -45.27 32.69 21.20
N PHE A 41 -46.47 33.28 21.36
CA PHE A 41 -47.71 32.64 20.91
C PHE A 41 -47.68 32.32 19.41
N SER A 42 -47.02 33.17 18.60
CA SER A 42 -46.84 32.95 17.17
C SER A 42 -45.92 31.76 16.88
N ASP A 43 -44.82 31.62 17.62
CA ASP A 43 -43.86 30.51 17.44
C ASP A 43 -44.49 29.17 17.81
N LYS A 44 -45.21 29.16 18.93
CA LYS A 44 -45.97 27.99 19.38
C LYS A 44 -47.04 27.60 18.36
N PHE A 45 -47.79 28.58 17.83
CA PHE A 45 -48.78 28.34 16.78
C PHE A 45 -48.14 27.84 15.48
N HIS A 46 -47.04 28.45 15.03
CA HIS A 46 -46.33 28.06 13.80
C HIS A 46 -45.77 26.63 13.89
N ASN A 47 -45.11 26.28 15.00
CA ASN A 47 -44.52 24.95 15.21
C ASN A 47 -45.61 23.87 15.33
N GLU A 48 -46.68 24.13 16.08
CA GLU A 48 -47.74 23.14 16.33
C GLU A 48 -48.73 22.99 15.15
N ARG A 49 -49.11 24.10 14.49
CA ARG A 49 -50.18 24.10 13.46
C ARG A 49 -49.67 24.09 12.03
N ILE A 50 -48.53 24.74 11.74
CA ILE A 50 -48.02 24.92 10.36
C ILE A 50 -46.97 23.84 10.04
N LEU A 51 -45.90 23.74 10.84
CA LEU A 51 -44.81 22.79 10.59
C LEU A 51 -45.16 21.34 10.99
N LYS A 52 -46.18 21.15 11.86
CA LYS A 52 -46.60 19.86 12.42
C LYS A 52 -45.46 19.06 13.09
N LYS A 53 -44.34 19.72 13.38
CA LYS A 53 -43.17 19.18 14.08
C LYS A 53 -42.75 20.21 15.14
N PRO A 54 -42.69 19.83 16.43
CA PRO A 54 -42.13 20.71 17.45
C PRO A 54 -40.62 20.85 17.24
N ASN A 55 -40.12 22.08 17.19
CA ASN A 55 -38.69 22.36 17.21
C ASN A 55 -38.14 22.14 18.64
N PRO A 56 -36.86 21.75 18.80
CA PRO A 56 -36.24 21.71 20.13
C PRO A 56 -36.21 23.11 20.75
N ARG A 57 -36.43 23.21 22.07
CA ARG A 57 -36.37 24.45 22.85
C ARG A 57 -35.46 24.25 24.06
N TRP A 58 -34.71 25.28 24.44
CA TRP A 58 -33.90 25.23 25.65
C TRP A 58 -34.66 25.64 26.93
N ASP A 59 -34.75 24.74 27.90
CA ASP A 59 -35.35 24.98 29.24
C ASP A 59 -34.47 24.46 30.40
N TYR A 60 -33.17 24.31 30.16
CA TYR A 60 -32.25 23.64 31.09
C TYR A 60 -31.20 24.57 31.69
N ALA A 61 -31.39 25.89 31.60
CA ALA A 61 -30.53 26.89 32.26
C ALA A 61 -30.43 26.62 33.76
N ASP A 62 -29.23 26.77 34.33
CA ASP A 62 -28.95 26.38 35.72
C ASP A 62 -28.02 27.31 36.49
N HIS A 63 -27.51 28.37 35.86
CA HIS A 63 -26.62 29.35 36.48
C HIS A 63 -25.32 28.75 37.05
N ILE A 64 -24.89 27.56 36.59
CA ILE A 64 -23.66 26.92 37.05
C ILE A 64 -22.52 27.28 36.10
N ASN A 65 -21.51 27.97 36.64
CA ASN A 65 -20.38 28.52 35.87
C ASN A 65 -19.05 27.78 36.09
N LEU A 66 -19.05 26.67 36.83
CA LEU A 66 -17.87 25.81 37.08
C LEU A 66 -18.34 24.38 37.34
N GLY A 67 -17.64 23.41 36.73
CA GLY A 67 -17.92 21.98 36.82
C GLY A 67 -18.83 21.46 35.70
N TYR A 68 -18.68 20.17 35.38
CA TYR A 68 -19.38 19.53 34.27
C TYR A 68 -20.66 18.79 34.65
N GLU A 69 -20.89 18.54 35.94
CA GLU A 69 -22.05 17.78 36.40
C GLU A 69 -22.76 18.43 37.58
N LYS A 70 -24.05 18.13 37.70
CA LYS A 70 -24.89 18.48 38.85
C LYS A 70 -25.82 17.32 39.20
N SER A 71 -26.14 17.19 40.48
CA SER A 71 -27.09 16.19 40.95
C SER A 71 -28.51 16.74 40.92
N ILE A 72 -29.43 16.00 40.32
CA ILE A 72 -30.88 16.24 40.38
C ILE A 72 -31.59 15.07 41.06
N SER A 73 -32.74 15.35 41.68
CA SER A 73 -33.59 14.31 42.28
C SER A 73 -34.80 14.06 41.37
N GLU A 74 -34.82 12.93 40.68
CA GLU A 74 -35.97 12.45 39.91
C GLU A 74 -36.59 11.26 40.64
N ASN A 75 -37.87 11.35 41.02
CA ASN A 75 -38.61 10.29 41.71
C ASN A 75 -37.93 9.71 42.98
N GLY A 76 -37.16 10.53 43.70
CA GLY A 76 -36.43 10.12 44.91
C GLY A 76 -35.08 9.43 44.66
N VAL A 77 -34.62 9.37 43.40
CA VAL A 77 -33.30 8.88 43.02
C VAL A 77 -32.42 10.06 42.60
N SER A 78 -31.22 10.14 43.18
CA SER A 78 -30.21 11.12 42.77
C SER A 78 -29.59 10.71 41.44
N LYS A 79 -29.64 11.58 40.45
CA LYS A 79 -29.09 11.38 39.10
C LYS A 79 -28.12 12.50 38.77
N SER A 80 -26.94 12.14 38.26
CA SER A 80 -25.97 13.13 37.75
C SER A 80 -26.36 13.49 36.31
N ILE A 81 -26.46 14.80 36.03
CA ILE A 81 -26.70 15.33 34.69
C ILE A 81 -25.67 16.42 34.37
N PRO A 82 -25.37 16.66 33.08
CA PRO A 82 -24.43 17.69 32.71
C PRO A 82 -24.94 19.09 33.09
N THR A 83 -24.02 20.00 33.42
CA THR A 83 -24.34 21.43 33.61
C THR A 83 -24.62 22.11 32.28
N SER A 84 -25.41 23.18 32.29
CA SER A 84 -25.62 24.02 31.09
C SER A 84 -24.30 24.54 30.53
N TYR A 85 -23.36 24.92 31.40
CA TYR A 85 -22.01 25.34 31.03
C TYR A 85 -21.24 24.26 30.26
N ALA A 86 -21.25 23.01 30.74
CA ALA A 86 -20.60 21.93 30.03
C ALA A 86 -21.26 21.58 28.69
N LEU A 87 -22.59 21.70 28.57
CA LEU A 87 -23.26 21.51 27.30
C LEU A 87 -22.91 22.62 26.29
N CYS A 88 -22.73 23.87 26.73
CA CYS A 88 -22.25 24.95 25.86
C CYS A 88 -20.84 24.67 25.34
N VAL A 89 -19.93 24.26 26.23
CA VAL A 89 -18.54 23.90 25.87
C VAL A 89 -18.50 22.65 24.96
N GLU A 90 -19.28 21.61 25.27
CA GLU A 90 -19.35 20.38 24.48
C GLU A 90 -19.89 20.65 23.07
N ALA A 91 -20.92 21.50 22.95
CA ALA A 91 -21.45 21.89 21.64
C ALA A 91 -20.37 22.49 20.75
N ARG A 92 -19.44 23.25 21.34
CA ARG A 92 -18.31 23.84 20.64
C ARG A 92 -17.20 22.83 20.35
N PHE A 93 -16.69 22.13 21.37
CA PHE A 93 -15.59 21.18 21.21
C PHE A 93 -15.91 19.98 20.32
N MET A 94 -17.18 19.55 20.32
CA MET A 94 -17.65 18.43 19.51
C MET A 94 -18.43 18.89 18.27
N GLN A 95 -18.23 20.13 17.81
CA GLN A 95 -18.83 20.61 16.56
C GLN A 95 -18.52 19.64 15.40
N ASP A 96 -19.49 19.49 14.50
CA ASP A 96 -19.49 18.54 13.37
C ASP A 96 -19.53 17.04 13.73
N LEU A 97 -19.44 16.67 15.01
CA LEU A 97 -19.62 15.28 15.43
C LEU A 97 -21.05 14.81 15.09
N LYS A 98 -21.12 13.67 14.39
CA LYS A 98 -22.39 13.04 14.03
C LYS A 98 -22.94 12.25 15.22
N ILE A 99 -24.12 12.63 15.70
CA ILE A 99 -24.86 11.98 16.79
C ILE A 99 -26.25 11.52 16.32
N PHE A 100 -26.78 10.48 16.94
CA PHE A 100 -28.14 10.01 16.68
C PHE A 100 -29.09 10.49 17.77
N LYS A 101 -30.20 11.11 17.37
CA LYS A 101 -31.26 11.46 18.30
C LYS A 101 -32.05 10.19 18.70
N PRO A 102 -32.48 10.05 19.97
CA PRO A 102 -33.25 8.90 20.43
C PRO A 102 -34.50 8.60 19.59
N SER A 103 -35.24 9.62 19.16
CA SER A 103 -36.43 9.51 18.30
C SER A 103 -36.10 8.98 16.90
N GLU A 104 -34.94 9.35 16.36
CA GLU A 104 -34.47 8.94 15.04
C GLU A 104 -34.02 7.47 15.03
N LEU A 105 -33.45 6.98 16.14
CA LEU A 105 -33.09 5.57 16.33
C LEU A 105 -34.31 4.62 16.28
N LYS A 106 -35.53 5.13 16.46
CA LYS A 106 -36.78 4.36 16.33
C LYS A 106 -37.17 4.12 14.86
N LYS A 107 -36.55 4.80 13.89
CA LYS A 107 -36.88 4.72 12.46
C LYS A 107 -36.14 3.57 11.78
N SER A 108 -36.70 3.06 10.68
CA SER A 108 -36.11 1.94 9.91
C SER A 108 -34.77 2.28 9.24
N ASN A 109 -34.47 3.57 9.05
CA ASN A 109 -33.21 4.05 8.50
C ASN A 109 -32.78 5.33 9.24
N PRO A 110 -32.14 5.20 10.43
CA PRO A 110 -31.81 6.33 11.28
C PRO A 110 -30.76 7.22 10.61
N LYS A 111 -30.98 8.54 10.63
CA LYS A 111 -30.02 9.51 10.08
C LYS A 111 -29.28 10.24 11.19
N PRO A 112 -27.94 10.27 11.18
CA PRO A 112 -27.21 11.06 12.14
C PRO A 112 -27.39 12.56 11.86
N GLN A 113 -27.34 13.38 12.92
CA GLN A 113 -27.28 14.83 12.86
C GLN A 113 -25.92 15.30 13.38
N LYS A 114 -25.36 16.34 12.76
CA LYS A 114 -24.15 16.99 13.25
C LYS A 114 -24.45 17.91 14.44
N ILE A 115 -23.57 17.92 15.44
CA ILE A 115 -23.55 18.97 16.45
C ILE A 115 -23.16 20.29 15.77
N ASN A 116 -23.99 21.32 15.89
CA ASN A 116 -23.82 22.59 15.18
C ASN A 116 -23.59 23.76 16.14
N ASN A 117 -22.55 23.66 17.00
CA ASN A 117 -22.21 24.66 18.03
C ASN A 117 -23.44 25.20 18.79
N SER A 118 -24.40 24.33 19.09
CA SER A 118 -25.64 24.70 19.76
C SER A 118 -26.09 23.58 20.69
N ILE A 119 -26.43 23.96 21.91
CA ILE A 119 -27.06 23.12 22.94
C ILE A 119 -28.33 22.39 22.44
N HIS A 120 -29.04 22.94 21.45
CA HIS A 120 -30.21 22.29 20.81
C HIS A 120 -29.87 20.97 20.12
N SER A 121 -28.59 20.74 19.81
CA SER A 121 -28.10 19.46 19.28
C SER A 121 -28.35 18.32 20.27
N PHE A 122 -28.41 18.62 21.57
CA PHE A 122 -28.60 17.68 22.67
C PHE A 122 -30.06 17.52 23.12
N ILE A 123 -30.98 18.20 22.45
CA ILE A 123 -32.41 18.13 22.71
C ILE A 123 -33.07 17.30 21.63
N ASP A 124 -33.83 16.31 22.06
CA ASP A 124 -34.69 15.52 21.20
C ASP A 124 -36.16 15.81 21.53
N VAL A 125 -37.02 15.73 20.52
CA VAL A 125 -38.47 15.91 20.70
C VAL A 125 -39.18 14.71 20.08
N ASP A 126 -39.91 13.96 20.91
CA ASP A 126 -40.60 12.76 20.45
C ASP A 126 -41.71 13.14 19.45
N GLU A 127 -41.65 12.58 18.24
CA GLU A 127 -42.59 12.92 17.17
C GLU A 127 -44.03 12.53 17.52
N THR A 128 -44.25 11.61 18.47
CA THR A 128 -45.56 11.09 18.89
C THR A 128 -46.10 11.84 20.11
N THR A 129 -45.35 11.87 21.21
CA THR A 129 -45.81 12.50 22.47
C THR A 129 -45.63 14.01 22.47
N LYS A 130 -44.79 14.55 21.58
CA LYS A 130 -44.38 15.96 21.52
C LYS A 130 -43.62 16.42 22.78
N GLU A 131 -43.22 15.49 23.63
CA GLU A 131 -42.38 15.78 24.79
C GLU A 131 -40.93 15.95 24.35
N GLN A 132 -40.26 16.95 24.91
CA GLN A 132 -38.83 17.16 24.70
C GLN A 132 -38.01 16.55 25.83
N MET A 133 -36.78 16.16 25.51
CA MET A 133 -35.82 15.69 26.50
C MET A 133 -34.40 16.10 26.13
N LEU A 134 -33.63 16.50 27.15
CA LEU A 134 -32.18 16.51 27.11
C LEU A 134 -31.70 15.06 27.17
N PHE A 135 -31.19 14.53 26.06
CA PHE A 135 -30.78 13.13 25.96
C PHE A 135 -29.28 12.91 26.21
N TYR A 136 -28.49 13.98 26.17
CA TYR A 136 -27.05 13.93 26.38
C TYR A 136 -26.73 13.86 27.88
N THR A 137 -25.88 12.92 28.29
CA THR A 137 -25.54 12.66 29.70
C THR A 137 -24.09 13.02 30.02
N THR A 138 -23.72 12.97 31.30
CA THR A 138 -22.33 13.15 31.77
C THR A 138 -21.37 12.14 31.16
N ASP A 139 -21.85 10.94 30.84
CA ASP A 139 -21.05 9.89 30.20
C ASP A 139 -20.81 10.18 28.72
N ASN A 140 -21.69 10.97 28.08
CA ASN A 140 -21.50 11.40 26.70
C ASN A 140 -20.48 12.53 26.55
N LEU A 141 -20.32 13.38 27.59
CA LEU A 141 -19.37 14.51 27.56
C LEU A 141 -17.93 14.05 27.31
N SER A 142 -17.27 14.71 26.37
CA SER A 142 -15.84 14.56 26.07
C SER A 142 -14.93 14.78 27.28
N LYS A 143 -13.78 14.11 27.30
CA LYS A 143 -12.73 14.35 28.31
C LYS A 143 -12.22 15.79 28.22
N ARG A 144 -12.11 16.34 26.99
CA ARG A 144 -11.76 17.76 26.76
C ARG A 144 -12.71 18.71 27.49
N THR A 145 -14.03 18.54 27.35
CA THR A 145 -15.05 19.37 28.05
C THR A 145 -14.97 19.22 29.56
N LYS A 146 -14.85 17.99 30.06
CA LYS A 146 -14.75 17.72 31.51
C LYS A 146 -13.56 18.45 32.12
N ASN A 147 -12.37 18.29 31.52
CA ASN A 147 -11.16 18.94 32.01
C ASN A 147 -11.26 20.47 31.94
N PHE A 148 -11.79 21.02 30.85
CA PHE A 148 -11.92 22.47 30.69
C PHE A 148 -12.86 23.08 31.74
N THR A 149 -14.09 22.56 31.83
CA THR A 149 -15.14 23.12 32.70
C THR A 149 -14.89 22.88 34.18
N SER A 150 -14.08 21.87 34.54
CA SER A 150 -13.60 21.67 35.90
C SER A 150 -12.54 22.68 36.34
N ARG A 151 -11.79 23.27 35.41
CA ARG A 151 -10.67 24.19 35.70
C ARG A 151 -11.02 25.66 35.46
N PHE A 152 -11.62 25.98 34.32
CA PHE A 152 -11.95 27.35 33.95
C PHE A 152 -13.34 27.71 34.41
N ARG A 153 -13.45 28.65 35.34
CA ARG A 153 -14.74 29.20 35.76
C ARG A 153 -15.14 30.34 34.84
N LEU A 154 -16.36 30.34 34.36
CA LEU A 154 -16.95 31.46 33.64
C LEU A 154 -17.31 32.59 34.62
N LEU A 155 -16.81 33.80 34.39
CA LEU A 155 -17.13 34.97 35.23
C LEU A 155 -18.09 35.92 34.57
N LYS A 156 -17.88 36.16 33.27
CA LYS A 156 -18.66 37.08 32.48
C LYS A 156 -18.58 36.71 31.01
N HIS A 157 -19.71 36.72 30.33
CA HIS A 157 -19.79 36.57 28.89
C HIS A 157 -20.53 37.78 28.29
N GLN A 158 -19.98 38.31 27.20
CA GLN A 158 -20.64 39.22 26.28
C GLN A 158 -21.05 38.40 25.06
N LYS A 159 -22.36 38.15 24.93
CA LYS A 159 -22.92 37.59 23.71
C LYS A 159 -22.69 38.54 22.54
N ASN A 160 -22.74 38.00 21.32
CA ASN A 160 -22.52 38.78 20.11
C ASN A 160 -23.44 40.01 20.08
N ASP A 161 -22.87 41.20 20.04
CA ASP A 161 -23.63 42.44 19.92
C ASP A 161 -23.96 42.77 18.45
N ASP A 162 -24.67 43.87 18.22
CA ASP A 162 -25.10 44.29 16.88
C ASP A 162 -23.90 44.65 15.98
N GLU A 163 -22.74 44.93 16.58
CA GLU A 163 -21.46 45.19 15.93
C GLU A 163 -20.63 43.91 15.68
N GLY A 164 -21.09 42.75 16.15
CA GLY A 164 -20.38 41.48 15.99
C GLY A 164 -19.28 41.21 17.02
N PHE A 165 -19.22 41.98 18.11
CA PHE A 165 -18.27 41.78 19.20
C PHE A 165 -18.78 40.77 20.23
N SER A 166 -17.91 39.83 20.59
CA SER A 166 -18.14 38.89 21.70
C SER A 166 -16.84 38.60 22.44
N ALA A 167 -16.93 38.54 23.77
CA ALA A 167 -15.79 38.29 24.64
C ALA A 167 -16.22 37.52 25.90
N THR A 168 -15.31 36.72 26.43
CA THR A 168 -15.55 35.91 27.61
C THR A 168 -14.41 36.03 28.61
N LEU A 169 -14.75 36.33 29.86
CA LEU A 169 -13.82 36.41 30.98
C LEU A 169 -13.89 35.13 31.82
N PHE A 170 -12.76 34.44 31.93
CA PHE A 170 -12.58 33.23 32.71
C PHE A 170 -11.68 33.45 33.93
N GLU A 171 -11.79 32.55 34.91
CA GLU A 171 -10.84 32.33 36.00
C GLU A 171 -10.23 30.95 35.88
N ASP A 172 -8.90 30.87 35.81
CA ASP A 172 -8.17 29.61 35.91
C ASP A 172 -8.01 29.22 37.39
N THR A 173 -8.86 28.30 37.86
CA THR A 173 -8.92 27.90 39.27
C THR A 173 -7.69 27.11 39.73
N GLU A 174 -6.88 26.59 38.80
CA GLU A 174 -5.65 25.84 39.11
C GLU A 174 -4.39 26.72 39.02
N ASN A 175 -4.44 27.83 38.28
CA ASN A 175 -3.31 28.75 38.11
C ASN A 175 -3.48 30.04 38.93
N SER A 176 -3.48 29.90 40.26
CA SER A 176 -3.56 31.04 41.19
C SER A 176 -4.76 31.97 40.95
N ASN A 177 -5.88 31.44 40.44
CA ASN A 177 -7.07 32.21 40.07
C ASN A 177 -6.80 33.32 39.03
N LYS A 178 -5.88 33.08 38.09
CA LYS A 178 -5.54 34.02 37.02
C LYS A 178 -6.77 34.31 36.15
N ARG A 179 -7.05 35.59 35.91
CA ARG A 179 -8.11 36.03 35.00
C ARG A 179 -7.64 36.00 33.55
N ILE A 180 -8.49 35.48 32.67
CA ILE A 180 -8.20 35.32 31.25
C ILE A 180 -9.36 35.89 30.45
N LEU A 181 -9.10 36.89 29.61
CA LEU A 181 -10.09 37.48 28.73
C LEU A 181 -9.88 36.98 27.30
N ALA A 182 -10.88 36.29 26.76
CA ALA A 182 -10.85 35.69 25.44
C ALA A 182 -11.79 36.44 24.49
N PHE A 183 -11.30 36.76 23.29
CA PHE A 183 -12.07 37.43 22.25
C PHE A 183 -12.44 36.46 21.13
N ARG A 184 -13.72 36.44 20.76
CA ARG A 184 -14.22 35.65 19.64
C ARG A 184 -13.89 36.37 18.32
N GLY A 185 -13.52 35.62 17.28
CA GLY A 185 -13.48 36.14 15.90
C GLY A 185 -14.74 35.79 15.10
N THR A 186 -14.76 36.11 13.81
CA THR A 186 -15.81 35.65 12.89
C THR A 186 -15.71 34.13 12.68
N GLU A 187 -16.85 33.44 12.57
CA GLU A 187 -16.85 32.04 12.12
C GLU A 187 -16.65 31.99 10.60
N ILE A 188 -15.55 31.38 10.15
CA ILE A 188 -15.25 31.23 8.72
C ILE A 188 -16.01 30.04 8.17
N THR A 189 -16.96 30.27 7.25
CA THR A 189 -17.36 29.24 6.29
C THR A 189 -16.47 29.29 5.05
N PRO A 190 -16.28 28.19 4.28
CA PRO A 190 -15.41 28.19 3.09
C PRO A 190 -15.76 29.23 2.01
N GLY A 191 -16.95 29.86 2.07
CA GLY A 191 -17.35 30.96 1.19
C GLY A 191 -17.03 32.37 1.70
N ASP A 192 -16.61 32.52 2.96
CA ASP A 192 -16.60 33.80 3.72
C ASP A 192 -15.21 34.45 3.84
N LEU A 193 -14.16 33.96 3.19
CA LEU A 193 -12.86 34.65 3.21
C LEU A 193 -12.92 36.08 2.64
N ASN A 194 -13.79 36.32 1.66
CA ASN A 194 -14.08 37.67 1.16
C ASN A 194 -14.83 38.51 2.19
N ALA A 195 -15.62 37.90 3.08
CA ALA A 195 -16.31 38.58 4.16
C ALA A 195 -15.33 39.02 5.25
N ASP A 196 -14.30 38.24 5.59
CA ASP A 196 -13.27 38.67 6.55
C ASP A 196 -12.39 39.81 6.01
N VAL A 197 -12.09 39.82 4.70
CA VAL A 197 -11.44 40.94 4.01
C VAL A 197 -12.38 42.17 3.89
N GLN A 198 -13.70 41.98 3.81
CA GLN A 198 -14.68 43.08 3.81
C GLN A 198 -14.98 43.62 5.21
N LEU A 199 -15.07 42.76 6.23
CA LEU A 199 -15.23 43.07 7.66
C LEU A 199 -14.05 43.90 8.15
N THR A 200 -12.85 43.52 7.72
CA THR A 200 -11.64 44.29 8.00
C THR A 200 -11.70 45.72 7.45
N THR A 201 -12.45 45.97 6.36
CA THR A 201 -12.53 47.31 5.75
C THR A 201 -13.63 48.24 6.31
N ASN A 202 -14.67 47.74 6.99
CA ASN A 202 -15.82 48.58 7.40
C ASN A 202 -16.27 48.47 8.90
N GLU A 203 -16.01 47.37 9.63
CA GLU A 203 -16.66 47.12 10.97
C GLU A 203 -15.70 47.04 12.17
N ILE A 204 -14.39 46.90 11.95
CA ILE A 204 -13.36 46.88 13.02
C ILE A 204 -13.43 48.06 14.03
N PRO A 205 -13.69 49.32 13.59
CA PRO A 205 -13.87 50.44 14.51
C PRO A 205 -14.97 50.23 15.57
N ALA A 206 -16.07 49.60 15.15
CA ALA A 206 -17.27 49.43 15.97
C ALA A 206 -17.03 48.38 17.06
N GLN A 207 -16.43 47.24 16.69
CA GLN A 207 -16.05 46.20 17.65
C GLN A 207 -14.97 46.67 18.63
N ALA A 208 -14.04 47.55 18.20
CA ALA A 208 -13.08 48.17 19.11
C ALA A 208 -13.76 49.07 20.16
N ASN A 209 -14.86 49.75 19.80
CA ASN A 209 -15.66 50.54 20.73
C ASN A 209 -16.41 49.63 21.73
N SER A 210 -17.03 48.55 21.26
CA SER A 210 -17.64 47.53 22.12
C SER A 210 -16.63 46.89 23.07
N LEU A 211 -15.42 46.60 22.59
CA LEU A 211 -14.31 46.11 23.41
C LEU A 211 -13.98 47.08 24.55
N ILE A 212 -13.80 48.37 24.26
CA ILE A 212 -13.51 49.38 25.28
C ILE A 212 -14.64 49.45 26.31
N ASN A 213 -15.90 49.50 25.87
CA ASN A 213 -17.06 49.52 26.77
C ASN A 213 -17.08 48.28 27.67
N PHE A 214 -16.95 47.10 27.09
CA PHE A 214 -16.95 45.84 27.84
C PHE A 214 -15.80 45.78 28.84
N PHE A 215 -14.59 46.20 28.46
CA PHE A 215 -13.44 46.21 29.35
C PHE A 215 -13.68 47.14 30.56
N LEU A 216 -14.19 48.34 30.31
CA LEU A 216 -14.46 49.33 31.35
C LEU A 216 -15.63 48.93 32.27
N ASP A 217 -16.70 48.38 31.71
CA ASP A 217 -17.96 48.14 32.43
C ASP A 217 -18.07 46.73 33.03
N SER A 218 -17.32 45.77 32.49
CA SER A 218 -17.41 44.37 32.91
C SER A 218 -16.09 43.77 33.39
N VAL A 219 -14.94 44.15 32.82
CA VAL A 219 -13.66 43.55 33.21
C VAL A 219 -13.06 44.27 34.42
N ILE A 220 -12.79 45.57 34.30
CA ILE A 220 -12.17 46.37 35.39
C ILE A 220 -12.93 46.20 36.73
N PRO A 221 -14.27 46.21 36.79
CA PRO A 221 -14.98 46.06 38.06
C PRO A 221 -14.79 44.70 38.75
N ILE A 222 -14.38 43.67 38.02
CA ILE A 222 -14.10 42.32 38.56
C ILE A 222 -12.67 42.21 39.08
N LEU A 223 -11.74 43.01 38.56
CA LEU A 223 -10.32 42.96 38.90
C LEU A 223 -10.04 43.57 40.27
N LYS A 224 -9.12 42.97 41.02
CA LYS A 224 -8.54 43.58 42.21
C LYS A 224 -7.58 44.69 41.82
N GLU A 225 -7.31 45.60 42.76
CA GLU A 225 -6.36 46.69 42.55
C GLU A 225 -4.97 46.15 42.16
N GLY A 226 -4.43 46.63 41.04
CA GLY A 226 -3.14 46.19 40.49
C GLY A 226 -3.14 44.78 39.86
N GLU A 227 -4.28 44.10 39.80
CA GLU A 227 -4.40 42.78 39.17
C GLU A 227 -4.24 42.89 37.65
N LYS A 228 -3.38 42.03 37.09
CA LYS A 228 -3.18 41.92 35.64
C LYS A 228 -3.77 40.64 35.09
N ILE A 229 -4.34 40.71 33.91
CA ILE A 229 -5.01 39.61 33.22
C ILE A 229 -4.20 39.10 32.04
N ASN A 230 -4.47 37.86 31.65
CA ASN A 230 -4.01 37.32 30.39
C ASN A 230 -5.11 37.51 29.34
N ILE A 231 -4.72 37.69 28.08
CA ILE A 231 -5.66 37.88 26.98
C ILE A 231 -5.35 36.94 25.83
N CYS A 232 -6.39 36.44 25.15
CA CYS A 232 -6.22 35.64 23.96
C CYS A 232 -7.36 35.78 22.94
N GLY A 233 -7.08 35.35 21.71
CA GLY A 233 -8.08 35.30 20.66
C GLY A 233 -7.56 34.65 19.39
N HIS A 234 -8.49 34.17 18.57
CA HIS A 234 -8.23 33.56 17.27
C HIS A 234 -8.81 34.42 16.14
N SER A 235 -8.18 34.42 14.96
CA SER A 235 -8.65 35.19 13.80
C SER A 235 -8.80 36.68 14.15
N LEU A 236 -9.94 37.30 13.81
CA LEU A 236 -10.33 38.66 14.22
C LEU A 236 -10.32 38.84 15.75
N GLY A 237 -10.62 37.80 16.54
CA GLY A 237 -10.49 37.86 18.00
C GLY A 237 -9.03 38.07 18.44
N GLY A 238 -8.07 37.50 17.71
CA GLY A 238 -6.64 37.78 17.93
C GLY A 238 -6.26 39.23 17.59
N TYR A 239 -6.90 39.83 16.58
CA TYR A 239 -6.71 41.23 16.22
C TYR A 239 -7.21 42.14 17.34
N LEU A 240 -8.43 41.86 17.84
CA LEU A 240 -9.01 42.54 19.00
C LEU A 240 -8.15 42.36 20.27
N THR A 241 -7.50 41.20 20.42
CA THR A 241 -6.54 40.96 21.51
C THR A 241 -5.37 41.94 21.44
N GLN A 242 -4.79 42.17 20.26
CA GLN A 242 -3.70 43.13 20.09
C GLN A 242 -4.18 44.58 20.32
N ILE A 243 -5.37 44.93 19.84
CA ILE A 243 -6.00 46.24 20.12
C ILE A 243 -6.23 46.46 21.62
N CYS A 244 -6.73 45.44 22.33
CA CYS A 244 -6.90 45.48 23.78
C CYS A 244 -5.57 45.74 24.49
N ALA A 245 -4.52 45.04 24.10
CA ALA A 245 -3.18 45.21 24.66
C ALA A 245 -2.65 46.63 24.53
N PHE A 246 -2.86 47.27 23.37
CA PHE A 246 -2.40 48.62 23.12
C PHE A 246 -3.28 49.69 23.78
N THR A 247 -4.52 49.36 24.11
CA THR A 247 -5.44 50.28 24.80
C THR A 247 -5.26 50.22 26.33
N PHE A 248 -5.13 49.02 26.87
CA PHE A 248 -5.16 48.72 28.32
C PHE A 248 -3.87 48.09 28.84
N ALA A 249 -2.72 48.42 28.25
CA ALA A 249 -1.40 47.84 28.54
C ALA A 249 -1.09 47.60 30.03
N GLU A 250 -1.49 48.53 30.91
CA GLU A 250 -1.29 48.48 32.35
C GLU A 250 -1.99 47.30 33.05
N TYR A 251 -3.07 46.78 32.46
CA TYR A 251 -3.85 45.64 32.97
C TYR A 251 -3.42 44.31 32.37
N ILE A 252 -2.53 44.29 31.37
CA ILE A 252 -2.19 43.07 30.63
C ILE A 252 -0.87 42.47 31.14
N ASP A 253 -0.85 41.15 31.32
CA ASP A 253 0.33 40.37 31.70
C ASP A 253 0.88 39.55 30.54
N GLU A 254 0.05 38.72 29.91
CA GLU A 254 0.44 37.86 28.78
C GLU A 254 -0.60 37.89 27.64
N ILE A 255 -0.12 37.69 26.41
CA ILE A 255 -0.88 37.83 25.17
C ILE A 255 -0.69 36.58 24.31
N TYR A 256 -1.78 35.97 23.87
CA TYR A 256 -1.78 34.79 23.01
C TYR A 256 -2.71 34.99 21.82
N THR A 257 -2.18 35.02 20.60
CA THR A 257 -3.02 35.14 19.40
C THR A 257 -2.84 33.92 18.50
N PHE A 258 -3.93 33.40 17.95
CA PHE A 258 -3.90 32.25 17.05
C PHE A 258 -4.39 32.65 15.66
N ASN A 259 -3.56 32.43 14.65
CA ASN A 259 -3.91 32.59 13.23
C ASN A 259 -4.56 33.96 12.96
N SER A 260 -3.95 35.00 13.52
CA SER A 260 -4.55 36.33 13.60
C SER A 260 -3.89 37.28 12.59
N PRO A 261 -4.65 38.20 11.99
CA PRO A 261 -4.04 39.31 11.26
C PRO A 261 -3.37 40.28 12.24
N GLY A 262 -2.28 40.89 11.79
CA GLY A 262 -1.56 41.92 12.51
C GLY A 262 -2.27 43.29 12.48
N ILE A 263 -1.99 44.12 13.49
CA ILE A 263 -2.59 45.46 13.62
C ILE A 263 -1.71 46.59 13.03
N LEU A 264 -0.48 46.28 12.60
CA LEU A 264 0.52 47.24 12.11
C LEU A 264 0.69 47.18 10.57
N THR A 265 1.26 48.23 9.99
CA THR A 265 1.43 48.38 8.52
C THR A 265 2.68 47.63 8.01
N ASP A 266 2.59 46.88 6.91
CA ASP A 266 3.75 46.21 6.28
C ASP A 266 4.43 47.09 5.21
N TYR A 267 5.38 47.93 5.62
CA TYR A 267 6.13 48.79 4.71
C TYR A 267 7.10 48.05 3.75
N MET A 268 7.33 46.74 3.90
CA MET A 268 8.29 45.98 3.08
C MET A 268 7.63 45.25 1.89
N LYS A 269 6.39 44.77 2.00
CA LYS A 269 5.66 44.11 0.90
C LYS A 269 5.11 45.07 -0.17
N THR A 270 5.05 46.38 0.10
CA THR A 270 4.58 47.43 -0.84
C THR A 270 5.43 47.62 -2.11
N ARG A 271 6.50 46.83 -2.32
CA ARG A 271 7.28 46.80 -3.59
C ARG A 271 6.94 45.66 -4.55
N ILE A 272 6.07 44.71 -4.20
CA ILE A 272 5.79 43.53 -5.03
C ILE A 272 4.29 43.40 -5.30
N GLY A 273 3.72 44.33 -6.06
CA GLY A 273 2.57 44.11 -6.96
C GLY A 273 1.19 43.71 -6.41
N ILE A 274 0.99 43.49 -5.10
CA ILE A 274 -0.34 43.19 -4.52
C ILE A 274 -1.08 44.51 -4.18
N PRO A 275 -2.35 44.72 -4.58
CA PRO A 275 -3.09 45.95 -4.28
C PRO A 275 -3.33 46.17 -2.77
N ASN A 276 -3.31 47.44 -2.34
CA ASN A 276 -3.22 47.93 -0.96
C ASN A 276 -4.27 47.40 0.04
N ILE A 277 -3.84 46.51 0.95
CA ILE A 277 -4.47 46.20 2.25
C ILE A 277 -4.02 47.17 3.38
N ASP A 278 -3.07 48.07 3.09
CA ASP A 278 -2.65 49.21 3.93
C ASP A 278 -3.80 50.13 4.41
N LEU A 279 -5.03 49.88 3.99
CA LEU A 279 -6.20 50.67 4.32
C LEU A 279 -6.64 50.48 5.78
N ILE A 280 -6.46 49.33 6.44
CA ILE A 280 -7.10 49.06 7.74
C ILE A 280 -6.39 49.78 8.91
N PRO A 281 -5.05 49.67 9.11
CA PRO A 281 -4.36 50.48 10.12
C PRO A 281 -4.43 51.99 9.81
N ARG A 282 -4.48 52.36 8.51
CA ARG A 282 -4.73 53.76 8.08
C ARG A 282 -6.16 54.22 8.34
N PHE A 283 -7.16 53.34 8.25
CA PHE A 283 -8.57 53.64 8.51
C PHE A 283 -8.78 53.90 10.00
N ILE A 284 -8.15 53.10 10.86
CA ILE A 284 -8.09 53.38 12.30
C ILE A 284 -7.46 54.74 12.61
N ARG A 285 -6.45 55.15 11.85
CA ARG A 285 -5.81 56.46 12.04
C ARG A 285 -6.64 57.64 11.51
N ASN A 286 -7.35 57.47 10.40
CA ASN A 286 -7.88 58.59 9.61
C ASN A 286 -9.38 58.89 9.81
N GLU A 287 -10.25 57.92 10.16
CA GLU A 287 -11.72 58.08 10.04
C GLU A 287 -12.56 57.43 11.19
N ILE A 288 -12.13 57.44 12.47
CA ILE A 288 -12.93 56.81 13.57
C ILE A 288 -13.45 57.77 14.68
N ILE A 289 -13.07 59.06 14.72
CA ILE A 289 -13.48 59.94 15.84
C ILE A 289 -15.01 60.00 16.03
N TYR A 290 -15.81 59.77 14.98
CA TYR A 290 -17.28 59.80 15.04
C TYR A 290 -17.95 58.57 15.67
N PHE A 291 -17.28 57.42 15.78
CA PHE A 291 -17.86 56.19 16.33
C PHE A 291 -17.60 56.00 17.83
N PHE A 292 -16.63 56.71 18.40
CA PHE A 292 -16.33 56.60 19.83
C PHE A 292 -17.21 57.52 20.68
N ASN A 293 -17.85 56.93 21.70
CA ASN A 293 -18.55 57.70 22.72
C ASN A 293 -17.58 58.63 23.47
N LYS A 294 -18.05 59.80 23.95
CA LYS A 294 -17.22 60.78 24.70
C LYS A 294 -16.40 60.14 25.84
N ARG A 295 -16.95 59.12 26.50
CA ARG A 295 -16.29 58.36 27.59
C ARG A 295 -15.06 57.58 27.10
N ASN A 296 -15.05 57.15 25.84
CA ASN A 296 -14.03 56.27 25.26
C ASN A 296 -12.90 57.05 24.57
N VAL A 297 -13.12 58.34 24.28
CA VAL A 297 -12.15 59.22 23.62
C VAL A 297 -10.73 59.15 24.23
N PRO A 298 -10.52 59.17 25.56
CA PRO A 298 -9.17 59.08 26.13
C PRO A 298 -8.45 57.77 25.79
N TYR A 299 -9.17 56.66 25.80
CA TYR A 299 -8.64 55.33 25.50
C TYR A 299 -8.35 55.16 24.00
N TYR A 300 -9.20 55.75 23.16
CA TYR A 300 -8.97 55.80 21.72
C TYR A 300 -7.73 56.63 21.36
N GLU A 301 -7.56 57.82 21.94
CA GLU A 301 -6.36 58.64 21.69
C GLU A 301 -5.08 57.91 22.13
N LYS A 302 -5.13 57.20 23.26
CA LYS A 302 -4.02 56.34 23.73
C LYS A 302 -3.73 55.20 22.75
N LEU A 303 -4.75 54.49 22.27
CA LEU A 303 -4.60 53.43 21.25
C LEU A 303 -3.96 54.00 19.98
N LYS A 304 -4.45 55.15 19.50
CA LYS A 304 -3.94 55.83 18.30
C LYS A 304 -2.48 56.23 18.44
N GLU A 305 -2.08 56.79 19.59
CA GLU A 305 -0.69 57.12 19.89
C GLU A 305 0.19 55.87 19.86
N ASN A 306 -0.23 54.80 20.53
CA ASN A 306 0.53 53.54 20.59
C ASN A 306 0.69 52.89 19.21
N LEU A 307 -0.37 52.85 18.41
CA LEU A 307 -0.32 52.39 17.02
C LEU A 307 0.66 53.24 16.20
N PHE A 308 0.59 54.57 16.32
CA PHE A 308 1.48 55.48 15.59
C PHE A 308 2.96 55.21 15.89
N LEU A 309 3.29 55.03 17.16
CA LEU A 309 4.65 54.70 17.60
C LEU A 309 5.08 53.31 17.10
N ALA A 310 4.20 52.31 17.19
CA ALA A 310 4.48 50.95 16.71
C ALA A 310 4.68 50.86 15.20
N ASP A 311 3.93 51.57 14.36
CA ASP A 311 4.19 51.57 12.91
C ASP A 311 5.48 52.28 12.54
N LYS A 312 5.95 53.23 13.37
CA LYS A 312 7.23 53.90 13.15
C LYS A 312 8.40 52.99 13.50
N ASP A 313 8.22 52.15 14.53
CA ASP A 313 9.18 51.17 15.01
C ASP A 313 8.42 49.92 15.46
N HIS A 314 8.41 48.88 14.61
CA HIS A 314 7.67 47.64 14.86
C HIS A 314 8.17 46.87 16.12
N THR A 315 9.24 47.34 16.77
CA THR A 315 9.69 46.79 18.06
C THR A 315 9.05 47.46 19.27
N TYR A 316 8.39 48.61 19.09
CA TYR A 316 7.74 49.37 20.16
C TYR A 316 6.57 48.58 20.78
N LEU A 317 6.53 48.59 22.11
CA LEU A 317 5.42 48.10 22.91
C LEU A 317 5.08 49.15 23.98
N PRO A 318 3.80 49.48 24.20
CA PRO A 318 3.42 50.38 25.27
C PRO A 318 3.79 49.79 26.63
N ALA A 319 4.42 50.58 27.49
CA ALA A 319 4.73 50.15 28.85
C ALA A 319 3.43 49.84 29.64
N PRO A 320 3.39 48.76 30.43
CA PRO A 320 4.47 47.87 30.85
C PRO A 320 4.56 46.54 30.07
N LEU A 321 4.05 46.46 28.83
CA LEU A 321 4.11 45.22 28.05
C LEU A 321 5.56 44.75 27.83
N ASN A 322 5.74 43.43 27.77
CA ASN A 322 7.04 42.81 27.59
C ASN A 322 6.97 41.77 26.48
N VAL A 323 7.85 41.88 25.49
CA VAL A 323 7.93 40.97 24.33
C VAL A 323 7.99 39.49 24.73
N ASN A 324 8.60 39.15 25.87
CA ASN A 324 8.72 37.76 26.35
C ASN A 324 7.39 37.16 26.86
N ASN A 325 6.34 37.96 26.97
CA ASN A 325 5.01 37.54 27.41
C ASN A 325 3.99 37.54 26.26
N ILE A 326 4.43 37.80 25.03
CA ILE A 326 3.58 37.93 23.85
C ILE A 326 3.90 36.77 22.91
N TYR A 327 2.87 36.01 22.50
CA TYR A 327 3.01 34.82 21.67
C TYR A 327 2.01 34.87 20.52
N HIS A 328 2.53 34.79 19.31
CA HIS A 328 1.75 34.75 18.07
C HIS A 328 1.90 33.36 17.45
N MET A 329 0.83 32.58 17.49
CA MET A 329 0.77 31.23 16.92
C MET A 329 0.26 31.34 15.49
N LYS A 330 1.05 30.83 14.56
CA LYS A 330 0.71 30.75 13.14
C LYS A 330 0.73 29.29 12.71
N THR A 331 -0.27 28.92 11.93
CA THR A 331 -0.40 27.56 11.43
C THR A 331 0.11 27.48 10.02
N ASP A 332 0.88 26.44 9.74
CA ASP A 332 1.36 26.12 8.41
C ASP A 332 0.75 24.79 7.94
N ASN A 333 0.33 24.77 6.68
CA ASN A 333 -0.22 23.61 6.00
C ASN A 333 0.79 22.96 5.06
N ASP A 334 1.90 23.61 4.72
CA ASP A 334 2.90 22.93 3.94
C ASP A 334 3.62 21.94 4.86
N SER A 335 3.83 20.72 4.37
CA SER A 335 4.38 19.65 5.22
C SER A 335 5.88 19.84 5.49
N LEU A 336 6.44 21.05 5.30
CA LEU A 336 7.87 21.34 5.35
C LEU A 336 8.19 22.28 6.52
N ALA A 337 8.78 21.76 7.59
CA ALA A 337 9.09 22.49 8.81
C ALA A 337 10.08 23.66 8.64
N PHE A 338 10.79 23.73 7.50
CA PHE A 338 11.81 24.75 7.19
C PHE A 338 11.42 25.72 6.07
N ASN A 339 10.27 25.52 5.42
CA ASN A 339 9.82 26.29 4.28
C ASN A 339 8.63 27.18 4.68
N ASN A 340 8.88 28.34 5.29
CA ASN A 340 7.78 29.29 5.55
C ASN A 340 7.32 30.04 4.28
N LYS A 341 7.42 29.47 3.07
CA LYS A 341 7.03 30.16 1.82
C LYS A 341 5.71 29.61 1.27
N LEU A 342 4.64 30.23 1.77
CA LEU A 342 3.32 30.48 1.18
C LEU A 342 2.80 29.46 0.15
N TYR A 343 1.92 28.58 0.61
CA TYR A 343 0.54 28.67 0.11
C TYR A 343 -0.14 29.81 0.89
N GLU A 344 -0.65 30.84 0.20
CA GLU A 344 -1.24 32.05 0.79
C GLU A 344 -2.36 31.71 1.80
N ASN A 345 -2.04 31.73 3.10
CA ASN A 345 -3.03 31.78 4.18
C ASN A 345 -3.49 33.23 4.30
N ALA A 346 -4.46 33.62 3.46
CA ALA A 346 -4.80 35.01 3.16
C ALA A 346 -5.18 35.91 4.37
N ILE A 347 -5.35 35.38 5.58
CA ILE A 347 -5.77 36.15 6.77
C ILE A 347 -4.64 36.40 7.77
N GLN A 348 -3.89 35.37 8.21
CA GLN A 348 -2.83 35.55 9.21
C GLN A 348 -1.60 36.33 8.70
N ASP A 349 -1.46 36.43 7.38
CA ASP A 349 -0.38 37.19 6.71
C ASP A 349 -0.78 38.65 6.41
N LEU A 350 -1.98 39.08 6.84
CA LEU A 350 -2.45 40.47 6.73
C LEU A 350 -1.86 41.32 7.84
N GLY A 351 -1.28 42.46 7.48
CA GLY A 351 -0.64 43.37 8.44
C GLY A 351 0.60 42.76 9.10
N VAL A 352 1.10 43.45 10.12
CA VAL A 352 2.22 42.99 10.96
C VAL A 352 1.75 42.91 12.41
N ASP A 353 2.01 41.78 13.05
CA ASP A 353 1.71 41.60 14.48
C ASP A 353 2.53 42.57 15.33
N ILE A 354 2.02 42.89 16.53
CA ILE A 354 2.83 43.59 17.53
C ILE A 354 4.08 42.78 17.89
N ASN A 355 5.14 43.43 18.36
CA ASN A 355 6.39 42.75 18.70
C ASN A 355 6.17 41.62 19.72
N GLY A 356 6.49 40.38 19.35
CA GLY A 356 6.23 39.20 20.16
C GLY A 356 6.97 37.95 19.67
N ASN A 357 6.78 36.84 20.39
CA ASN A 357 7.36 35.55 20.03
C ASN A 357 6.48 34.86 18.99
N GLU A 358 6.96 34.74 17.76
CA GLU A 358 6.27 33.97 16.73
C GLU A 358 6.54 32.46 16.90
N VAL A 359 5.46 31.69 16.88
CA VAL A 359 5.41 30.23 17.05
C VAL A 359 4.72 29.64 15.83
N LEU A 360 5.36 28.66 15.19
CA LEU A 360 4.82 27.96 14.03
C LEU A 360 4.36 26.57 14.41
N ILE A 361 3.16 26.21 13.98
CA ILE A 361 2.55 24.90 14.22
C ILE A 361 2.21 24.29 12.88
N ASN A 362 2.90 23.20 12.53
CA ASN A 362 2.64 22.48 11.28
C ASN A 362 1.48 21.50 11.48
N ILE A 363 0.39 21.70 10.75
CA ILE A 363 -0.79 20.81 10.79
C ILE A 363 -0.84 19.83 9.62
N GLY A 364 0.15 19.87 8.72
CA GLY A 364 0.24 19.03 7.53
C GLY A 364 -0.57 19.53 6.34
N ASN A 365 -0.42 18.84 5.20
CA ASN A 365 -1.00 19.25 3.92
C ASN A 365 -2.51 18.98 3.86
N VAL A 366 -3.29 19.89 4.43
CA VAL A 366 -4.75 19.82 4.43
C VAL A 366 -5.36 20.05 3.03
N ASP A 367 -4.60 20.55 2.05
CA ASP A 367 -5.10 21.03 0.74
C ASP A 367 -4.36 20.50 -0.51
N ALA A 368 -3.59 19.40 -0.39
CA ALA A 368 -2.57 18.97 -1.35
C ALA A 368 -2.98 18.69 -2.81
N ILE A 369 -4.27 18.70 -3.18
CA ILE A 369 -4.71 18.25 -4.51
C ILE A 369 -5.49 19.34 -5.26
N LEU A 370 -4.74 20.04 -6.13
CA LEU A 370 -5.10 20.83 -7.31
C LEU A 370 -6.05 22.04 -7.14
N ASN A 371 -5.48 23.20 -7.47
CA ASN A 371 -6.07 24.42 -8.08
C ASN A 371 -6.95 25.37 -7.24
N THR A 372 -6.81 25.42 -5.91
CA THR A 372 -7.33 26.55 -5.12
C THR A 372 -6.18 27.21 -4.38
N ASN A 373 -5.78 28.42 -4.79
CA ASN A 373 -4.63 29.17 -4.25
C ASN A 373 -4.85 29.72 -2.82
N VAL A 374 -5.80 29.19 -2.04
CA VAL A 374 -6.10 29.62 -0.67
C VAL A 374 -6.38 28.39 0.17
N SER A 375 -5.59 28.17 1.22
CA SER A 375 -5.89 27.13 2.22
C SER A 375 -6.71 27.74 3.35
N ILE A 376 -8.00 27.47 3.32
CA ILE A 376 -8.95 27.90 4.38
C ILE A 376 -8.74 27.05 5.63
N SER A 377 -8.27 25.83 5.43
CA SER A 377 -8.18 24.80 6.46
C SER A 377 -7.15 25.12 7.54
N SER A 378 -6.01 25.67 7.15
CA SER A 378 -4.95 26.12 8.08
C SER A 378 -5.42 27.17 9.08
N HIS A 379 -6.48 27.91 8.76
CA HIS A 379 -7.02 28.95 9.62
C HIS A 379 -7.91 28.42 10.76
N PHE A 380 -8.44 27.19 10.66
CA PHE A 380 -9.32 26.67 11.70
C PHE A 380 -8.57 26.33 12.99
N LEU A 381 -9.02 26.92 14.10
CA LEU A 381 -8.42 26.71 15.42
C LEU A 381 -8.47 25.25 15.90
N THR A 382 -9.48 24.48 15.46
CA THR A 382 -9.63 23.06 15.81
C THR A 382 -8.38 22.24 15.46
N TYR A 383 -7.74 22.51 14.32
CA TYR A 383 -6.53 21.78 13.91
C TYR A 383 -5.30 22.21 14.69
N THR A 384 -5.18 23.51 14.97
CA THR A 384 -4.15 24.05 15.84
C THR A 384 -4.25 23.43 17.24
N ALA A 385 -5.45 23.37 17.83
CA ALA A 385 -5.69 22.75 19.12
C ALA A 385 -5.35 21.26 19.10
N ALA A 386 -5.86 20.47 18.14
CA ALA A 386 -5.57 19.04 18.03
C ALA A 386 -4.06 18.75 17.91
N THR A 387 -3.33 19.55 17.15
CA THR A 387 -1.88 19.41 16.98
C THR A 387 -1.13 19.79 18.25
N LEU A 388 -1.55 20.84 18.97
CA LEU A 388 -0.99 21.20 20.28
C LEU A 388 -1.25 20.14 21.34
N TYR A 389 -2.42 19.48 21.31
CA TYR A 389 -2.69 18.31 22.15
C TYR A 389 -1.73 17.16 21.83
N PHE A 390 -1.47 16.92 20.55
CA PHE A 390 -0.52 15.89 20.15
C PHE A 390 0.92 16.24 20.56
N PHE A 391 1.33 17.50 20.42
CA PHE A 391 2.64 17.99 20.86
C PHE A 391 2.81 17.91 22.38
N SER A 392 1.78 18.29 23.14
CA SER A 392 1.69 18.10 24.59
C SER A 392 1.91 16.63 24.95
N TYR A 393 1.20 15.71 24.29
CA TYR A 393 1.34 14.26 24.48
C TYR A 393 2.75 13.76 24.14
N LEU A 394 3.37 14.22 23.06
CA LEU A 394 4.74 13.84 22.71
C LEU A 394 5.74 14.26 23.79
N LEU A 395 5.58 15.46 24.37
CA LEU A 395 6.43 15.97 25.46
C LEU A 395 6.09 15.36 26.84
N GLU A 396 5.02 14.58 26.97
CA GLU A 396 4.80 13.76 28.17
C GLU A 396 5.87 12.68 28.31
N GLN A 397 6.39 12.19 27.19
CA GLN A 397 7.50 11.25 27.17
C GLN A 397 8.82 11.95 27.54
N LYS A 398 9.53 11.39 28.53
CA LYS A 398 10.69 12.02 29.18
C LYS A 398 11.86 12.26 28.23
N ASP A 399 12.15 11.32 27.33
CA ASP A 399 13.30 11.43 26.42
C ASP A 399 13.05 12.52 25.36
N ASN A 400 11.81 12.67 24.90
CA ASN A 400 11.38 13.77 24.03
C ASN A 400 11.53 15.12 24.74
N ASP A 401 11.05 15.23 25.98
CA ASP A 401 11.23 16.45 26.79
C ASP A 401 12.72 16.77 26.96
N GLU A 402 13.55 15.77 27.28
CA GLU A 402 15.00 15.89 27.42
C GLU A 402 15.71 16.39 26.17
N LYS A 403 15.32 15.89 24.99
CA LYS A 403 15.82 16.38 23.68
C LYS A 403 15.54 17.87 23.48
N THR A 404 14.59 18.44 24.22
CA THR A 404 14.19 19.85 24.11
C THR A 404 14.57 20.74 25.30
N LYS A 405 15.25 20.20 26.33
CA LYS A 405 15.61 20.95 27.56
C LYS A 405 16.54 22.14 27.33
N ASN A 406 17.44 22.05 26.35
CA ASN A 406 18.49 23.05 26.09
C ASN A 406 18.24 23.90 24.84
N VAL A 407 17.03 23.84 24.26
CA VAL A 407 16.65 24.66 23.10
C VAL A 407 15.63 25.72 23.50
N SER A 408 15.43 26.73 22.65
CA SER A 408 14.34 27.69 22.84
C SER A 408 12.98 27.02 22.59
N LEU A 409 11.90 27.65 23.05
CA LEU A 409 10.53 27.25 22.69
C LEU A 409 10.35 27.07 21.17
N LYS A 410 10.93 27.98 20.37
CA LYS A 410 10.95 27.88 18.91
C LYS A 410 11.68 26.61 18.43
N GLY A 411 12.81 26.26 19.06
CA GLY A 411 13.52 25.01 18.79
C GLY A 411 12.73 23.77 19.17
N THR A 412 11.98 23.80 20.28
CA THR A 412 11.07 22.71 20.68
C THR A 412 9.97 22.48 19.66
N LEU A 413 9.31 23.55 19.21
CA LEU A 413 8.26 23.45 18.20
C LEU A 413 8.80 23.02 16.84
N LEU A 414 10.01 23.46 16.47
CA LEU A 414 10.69 22.98 15.27
C LEU A 414 10.95 21.47 15.36
N TYR A 415 11.45 20.96 16.49
CA TYR A 415 11.64 19.53 16.71
C TYR A 415 10.33 18.72 16.56
N LEU A 416 9.22 19.24 17.06
CA LEU A 416 7.90 18.62 16.95
C LEU A 416 7.34 18.70 15.52
N ASN A 417 7.50 19.84 14.85
CA ASN A 417 7.10 20.02 13.45
C ASN A 417 7.91 19.14 12.50
N ASP A 418 9.23 19.00 12.72
CA ASP A 418 10.10 18.09 11.97
C ASP A 418 9.55 16.66 12.09
N PHE A 419 9.15 16.22 13.28
CA PHE A 419 8.53 14.90 13.46
C PHE A 419 7.25 14.73 12.64
N MET A 420 6.39 15.75 12.57
CA MET A 420 5.19 15.74 11.74
C MET A 420 5.53 15.62 10.25
N GLU A 421 6.41 16.50 9.75
CA GLU A 421 6.90 16.50 8.36
C GLU A 421 7.38 15.11 7.93
N GLN A 422 8.19 14.46 8.77
CA GLN A 422 8.78 13.18 8.42
C GLN A 422 7.74 12.07 8.27
N ASN A 423 6.74 12.04 9.16
CA ASN A 423 5.64 11.08 9.02
C ASN A 423 4.77 11.41 7.81
N TYR A 424 4.62 12.69 7.47
CA TYR A 424 3.84 13.13 6.32
C TYR A 424 4.48 12.74 4.99
N LYS A 425 5.80 12.92 4.83
CA LYS A 425 6.54 12.45 3.64
C LYS A 425 6.30 10.98 3.36
N LEU A 426 6.39 10.15 4.40
CA LEU A 426 6.19 8.72 4.29
C LEU A 426 4.76 8.34 3.88
N ILE A 427 3.75 9.10 4.30
CA ILE A 427 2.35 8.90 3.92
C ILE A 427 2.09 9.38 2.48
N PHE A 428 2.67 10.52 2.06
CA PHE A 428 2.46 11.08 0.72
C PHE A 428 3.11 10.25 -0.39
N ASP A 429 4.28 9.68 -0.13
CA ASP A 429 4.91 8.73 -1.03
C ASP A 429 4.05 7.47 -1.25
N LEU A 430 3.23 7.07 -0.28
CA LEU A 430 2.27 5.97 -0.45
C LEU A 430 1.10 6.38 -1.34
N ASP A 431 0.58 7.60 -1.15
CA ASP A 431 -0.59 8.10 -1.87
C ASP A 431 -0.31 8.37 -3.35
N THR A 432 0.85 8.90 -3.69
CA THR A 432 1.24 9.13 -5.10
C THR A 432 1.22 7.82 -5.89
N ASN A 433 1.62 6.72 -5.26
CA ASN A 433 1.57 5.38 -5.86
C ASN A 433 0.13 4.83 -5.94
N LEU A 434 -0.73 5.13 -4.97
CA LEU A 434 -2.16 4.76 -4.95
C LEU A 434 -2.98 5.51 -6.03
N SER A 435 -2.77 6.81 -6.20
CA SER A 435 -3.41 7.68 -7.20
C SER A 435 -3.17 7.20 -8.64
N LEU A 436 -1.96 6.71 -8.92
CA LEU A 436 -1.59 6.15 -10.22
C LEU A 436 -2.26 4.79 -10.49
N ALA A 437 -2.43 3.95 -9.46
CA ALA A 437 -3.11 2.67 -9.58
C ALA A 437 -4.63 2.82 -9.71
N TYR A 438 -5.25 3.70 -8.92
CA TYR A 438 -6.70 3.91 -8.89
C TYR A 438 -7.28 4.52 -10.17
N LYS A 439 -6.50 5.32 -10.91
CA LYS A 439 -6.92 5.81 -12.24
C LYS A 439 -7.00 4.69 -13.28
N ASN A 440 -6.33 3.57 -13.07
CA ASN A 440 -6.27 2.46 -14.02
C ASN A 440 -7.26 1.35 -13.70
N GLU A 441 -7.65 1.17 -12.43
CA GLU A 441 -8.55 0.10 -12.00
C GLU A 441 -9.58 0.62 -11.00
N THR A 442 -10.84 0.80 -11.40
CA THR A 442 -11.99 0.03 -10.87
C THR A 442 -13.34 0.74 -11.07
N SER A 443 -14.27 -0.01 -11.68
CA SER A 443 -15.63 -0.16 -11.17
C SER A 443 -15.68 -1.50 -10.42
N TYR A 444 -15.58 -1.52 -9.09
CA TYR A 444 -16.31 -2.42 -8.16
C TYR A 444 -15.84 -2.25 -6.72
N ILE A 445 -16.80 -2.29 -5.80
CA ILE A 445 -16.69 -2.19 -4.35
C ILE A 445 -17.04 -3.57 -3.77
N ASP A 446 -16.12 -4.21 -3.06
CA ASP A 446 -16.40 -4.96 -1.82
C ASP A 446 -15.12 -5.63 -1.29
N ASN A 447 -14.65 -5.23 -0.10
CA ASN A 447 -14.28 -6.17 0.97
C ASN A 447 -13.85 -5.43 2.24
N LYS A 448 -14.39 -5.94 3.36
CA LYS A 448 -14.15 -5.51 4.74
C LYS A 448 -12.67 -5.63 5.11
N ALA A 449 -12.12 -4.59 5.75
CA ALA A 449 -10.75 -4.42 6.27
C ALA A 449 -9.74 -3.66 5.40
N THR A 450 -10.22 -2.89 4.42
CA THR A 450 -9.41 -1.93 3.66
C THR A 450 -10.09 -0.58 3.76
N LEU A 451 -9.42 0.43 4.33
CA LEU A 451 -9.89 1.81 4.15
C LEU A 451 -10.08 1.99 2.63
N PRO A 452 -11.25 2.47 2.18
CA PRO A 452 -11.44 2.82 0.77
C PRO A 452 -10.33 3.78 0.33
N PRO A 453 -10.14 4.00 -0.98
CA PRO A 453 -9.38 5.15 -1.50
C PRO A 453 -10.07 6.44 -1.04
N LEU A 454 -9.87 6.80 0.22
CA LEU A 454 -9.47 8.10 0.70
C LEU A 454 -9.80 9.20 -0.32
N LEU A 455 -11.10 9.42 -0.50
CA LEU A 455 -11.67 10.51 -1.28
C LEU A 455 -11.35 11.76 -0.47
N TYR A 456 -10.24 12.41 -0.84
CA TYR A 456 -9.75 13.63 -0.23
C TYR A 456 -10.88 14.64 -0.05
N ASN A 457 -11.33 14.79 1.20
CA ASN A 457 -12.11 15.96 1.58
C ASN A 457 -11.10 17.06 1.93
N LYS A 458 -11.03 18.09 1.10
CA LYS A 458 -10.03 19.18 1.11
C LYS A 458 -9.99 20.02 2.40
N ASN A 459 -10.85 19.73 3.37
CA ASN A 459 -11.03 20.54 4.57
C ASN A 459 -10.75 19.75 5.85
N LYS A 460 -9.74 18.86 5.91
CA LYS A 460 -9.54 17.96 7.06
C LYS A 460 -8.09 17.66 7.45
N ASN A 461 -7.78 17.59 8.76
CA ASN A 461 -6.45 17.20 9.28
C ASN A 461 -6.24 15.67 9.27
N TRP A 462 -6.39 15.09 8.09
CA TRP A 462 -6.23 13.67 7.82
C TRP A 462 -4.85 13.14 8.20
N MET A 463 -3.80 13.94 8.01
CA MET A 463 -2.44 13.44 8.17
C MET A 463 -2.13 13.16 9.64
N LEU A 464 -2.58 14.02 10.56
CA LEU A 464 -2.55 13.74 11.99
C LEU A 464 -3.45 12.54 12.35
N LEU A 465 -4.64 12.43 11.75
CA LEU A 465 -5.54 11.29 11.93
C LEU A 465 -4.89 9.95 11.55
N ILE A 466 -4.24 9.85 10.39
CA ILE A 466 -3.50 8.66 9.97
C ILE A 466 -2.37 8.34 10.93
N LEU A 467 -1.58 9.34 11.32
CA LEU A 467 -0.48 9.13 12.25
C LEU A 467 -0.98 8.56 13.58
N LEU A 468 -2.03 9.16 14.16
CA LEU A 468 -2.65 8.69 15.40
C LEU A 468 -3.25 7.30 15.26
N ASN A 469 -3.95 7.00 14.16
CA ASN A 469 -4.46 5.66 13.88
C ASN A 469 -3.34 4.62 13.80
N ASN A 470 -2.22 4.95 13.16
CA ASN A 470 -1.06 4.07 13.08
C ASN A 470 -0.45 3.84 14.46
N ILE A 471 -0.30 4.89 15.27
CA ILE A 471 0.18 4.80 16.66
C ILE A 471 -0.76 3.92 17.51
N LYS A 472 -2.08 4.18 17.48
CA LYS A 472 -3.10 3.37 18.17
C LYS A 472 -3.06 1.91 17.76
N HIS A 473 -2.95 1.64 16.46
CA HIS A 473 -2.84 0.28 15.94
C HIS A 473 -1.60 -0.43 16.48
N ASP A 474 -0.46 0.26 16.61
CA ASP A 474 0.74 -0.33 17.20
C ASP A 474 0.57 -0.65 18.69
N PHE A 475 -0.18 0.16 19.42
CA PHE A 475 -0.54 -0.09 20.81
C PHE A 475 -1.68 -1.13 20.98
N LYS A 476 -2.33 -1.56 19.89
CA LYS A 476 -3.57 -2.36 19.90
C LYS A 476 -4.71 -1.71 20.67
N ILE A 477 -4.80 -0.38 20.60
CA ILE A 477 -5.86 0.41 21.22
C ILE A 477 -6.99 0.52 20.21
N PHE A 478 -8.01 -0.31 20.40
CA PHE A 478 -9.22 -0.34 19.58
C PHE A 478 -10.34 0.36 20.34
N ASN A 479 -10.73 1.55 19.90
CA ASN A 479 -11.76 2.34 20.56
C ASN A 479 -12.85 2.74 19.57
N HIS A 480 -12.58 3.77 18.77
CA HIS A 480 -13.34 4.03 17.55
C HIS A 480 -12.41 3.79 16.36
N ASN A 481 -12.96 3.15 15.32
CA ASN A 481 -12.37 3.31 13.99
C ASN A 481 -12.64 4.76 13.64
N LEU A 482 -11.60 5.57 13.50
CA LEU A 482 -11.71 6.86 12.83
C LEU A 482 -12.08 6.55 11.37
N GLU A 483 -13.36 6.27 11.11
CA GLU A 483 -13.93 6.45 9.78
C GLU A 483 -13.74 7.93 9.42
N ASP A 484 -13.63 8.26 8.13
CA ASP A 484 -13.16 9.53 7.56
C ASP A 484 -13.94 10.81 7.98
N GLU A 485 -14.75 10.78 9.05
CA GLU A 485 -15.84 11.70 9.34
C GLU A 485 -15.86 12.38 10.71
N GLN A 486 -15.00 12.07 11.70
CA GLN A 486 -15.16 12.62 13.07
C GLN A 486 -13.88 13.24 13.69
N GLU A 487 -13.41 14.36 13.13
CA GLU A 487 -12.21 15.10 13.61
C GLU A 487 -12.29 15.54 15.07
N ALA A 488 -13.50 15.82 15.58
CA ALA A 488 -13.75 16.14 16.98
C ALA A 488 -13.21 15.08 17.97
N LEU A 489 -13.02 13.84 17.53
CA LEU A 489 -12.54 12.74 18.38
C LEU A 489 -11.02 12.59 18.44
N ILE A 490 -10.25 13.37 17.66
CA ILE A 490 -8.78 13.31 17.64
C ILE A 490 -8.19 13.51 19.05
N ILE A 491 -8.66 14.54 19.75
CA ILE A 491 -8.19 14.87 21.10
C ILE A 491 -8.58 13.77 22.10
N GLU A 492 -9.76 13.19 21.95
CA GLU A 492 -10.22 12.06 22.78
C GLU A 492 -9.35 10.81 22.60
N ASP A 493 -8.87 10.56 21.39
CA ASP A 493 -7.90 9.49 21.12
C ASP A 493 -6.53 9.74 21.76
N ILE A 494 -6.06 10.99 21.76
CA ILE A 494 -4.81 11.37 22.43
C ILE A 494 -4.94 11.19 23.95
N PHE A 495 -6.08 11.57 24.53
CA PHE A 495 -6.36 11.29 25.94
C PHE A 495 -6.34 9.78 26.25
N LYS A 496 -6.89 8.95 25.35
CA LYS A 496 -6.86 7.48 25.52
C LYS A 496 -5.45 6.91 25.51
N LEU A 497 -4.57 7.38 24.62
CA LEU A 497 -3.15 7.00 24.63
C LEU A 497 -2.50 7.33 25.98
N SER A 498 -2.80 8.52 26.51
CA SER A 498 -2.26 9.01 27.79
C SER A 498 -2.82 8.21 28.98
N ASP A 499 -4.13 7.97 29.02
CA ASP A 499 -4.83 7.19 30.06
C ASP A 499 -4.31 5.73 30.10
N GLU A 500 -3.95 5.15 28.95
CA GLU A 500 -3.32 3.82 28.87
C GLU A 500 -1.80 3.82 29.13
N LYS A 501 -1.21 4.97 29.47
CA LYS A 501 0.24 5.15 29.71
C LYS A 501 1.09 4.69 28.53
N ARG A 502 0.64 5.00 27.32
CA ARG A 502 1.25 4.62 26.05
C ARG A 502 1.83 5.86 25.39
N TYR A 503 3.15 5.91 25.20
CA TYR A 503 3.85 7.12 24.74
C TYR A 503 4.63 6.90 23.45
N THR A 504 4.72 7.96 22.66
CA THR A 504 5.48 7.98 21.40
C THR A 504 6.82 8.65 21.64
N ASN A 505 7.91 7.89 21.57
CA ASN A 505 9.28 8.41 21.68
C ASN A 505 9.85 8.65 20.29
N ILE A 506 10.20 9.89 19.97
CA ILE A 506 10.64 10.29 18.63
C ILE A 506 12.08 9.84 18.41
N ILE A 507 12.38 9.24 17.26
CA ILE A 507 13.73 8.86 16.85
C ILE A 507 14.32 10.05 16.10
N SER A 508 15.38 10.64 16.66
CA SER A 508 16.09 11.76 16.04
C SER A 508 16.89 11.32 14.80
N LYS A 509 17.22 12.27 13.95
CA LYS A 509 18.10 12.05 12.79
C LYS A 509 19.44 11.41 13.21
N ASP A 510 20.06 11.95 14.26
CA ASP A 510 21.35 11.46 14.78
C ASP A 510 21.27 10.02 15.29
N GLU A 511 20.14 9.61 15.86
CA GLU A 511 19.91 8.21 16.25
C GLU A 511 19.88 7.30 15.01
N VAL A 512 19.18 7.70 13.94
CA VAL A 512 19.15 6.92 12.69
C VAL A 512 20.51 6.86 12.01
N GLU A 513 21.32 7.92 12.09
CA GLU A 513 22.72 7.91 11.64
C GLU A 513 23.55 6.85 12.36
N LYS A 514 23.42 6.75 13.69
CA LYS A 514 24.10 5.71 14.46
C LYS A 514 23.65 4.30 14.05
N PHE A 515 22.36 4.11 13.77
CA PHE A 515 21.84 2.81 13.33
C PHE A 515 22.37 2.38 11.95
N LYS A 516 22.69 3.33 11.05
CA LYS A 516 23.32 3.03 9.76
C LYS A 516 24.71 2.41 9.92
N GLU A 517 25.45 2.82 10.93
CA GLU A 517 26.83 2.36 11.18
C GLU A 517 26.86 1.09 12.04
N GLY A 518 26.11 1.09 13.14
CA GLY A 518 26.15 0.05 14.16
C GLY A 518 25.04 -1.00 14.05
N GLY A 519 23.97 -0.75 13.29
CA GLY A 519 22.72 -1.47 13.36
C GLY A 519 21.87 -1.05 14.58
N CYS A 520 20.68 -1.63 14.70
CA CYS A 520 19.79 -1.39 15.84
C CYS A 520 20.13 -2.31 17.02
N GLU A 521 20.30 -1.75 18.21
CA GLU A 521 20.63 -2.51 19.43
C GLU A 521 19.38 -3.13 20.06
N SER A 522 18.33 -2.33 20.24
CA SER A 522 17.09 -2.75 20.91
C SER A 522 16.03 -3.28 19.95
N ILE A 523 15.04 -4.01 20.48
CA ILE A 523 13.92 -4.54 19.68
C ILE A 523 13.02 -3.40 19.19
N GLU A 524 12.86 -2.32 19.97
CA GLU A 524 12.08 -1.17 19.52
C GLU A 524 12.68 -0.45 18.32
N ASP A 525 14.01 -0.28 18.29
CA ASP A 525 14.72 0.34 17.16
C ASP A 525 14.56 -0.52 15.92
N LYS A 526 14.73 -1.83 16.09
CA LYS A 526 14.52 -2.81 15.02
C LYS A 526 13.09 -2.75 14.50
N ARG A 527 12.09 -2.64 15.38
CA ARG A 527 10.68 -2.50 14.97
C ARG A 527 10.46 -1.22 14.18
N ALA A 528 10.98 -0.11 14.66
CA ALA A 528 10.86 1.19 14.00
C ALA A 528 11.54 1.19 12.62
N MET A 529 12.78 0.70 12.52
CA MET A 529 13.53 0.62 11.27
C MET A 529 12.95 -0.44 10.32
N HIS A 530 12.46 -1.58 10.82
CA HIS A 530 11.70 -2.54 10.00
C HIS A 530 10.53 -1.84 9.30
N LYS A 531 9.88 -0.92 10.03
CA LYS A 531 8.75 -0.12 9.57
C LYS A 531 9.13 1.27 9.03
N CYS A 532 10.42 1.56 8.81
CA CYS A 532 10.92 2.88 8.37
C CYS A 532 10.23 4.07 9.06
N ARG A 533 10.20 4.09 10.40
CA ARG A 533 9.50 5.12 11.20
C ARG A 533 10.46 6.06 11.92
N THR A 534 9.95 7.25 12.23
CA THR A 534 10.59 8.25 13.09
C THR A 534 10.18 8.16 14.55
N TYR A 535 9.55 7.07 15.00
CA TYR A 535 9.16 6.91 16.40
C TYR A 535 9.20 5.46 16.89
N LYS A 536 9.35 5.34 18.21
CA LYS A 536 9.20 4.14 19.02
C LYS A 536 7.96 4.28 19.90
N VAL A 537 7.34 3.15 20.18
CA VAL A 537 6.13 3.02 21.00
C VAL A 537 6.60 2.45 22.33
N VAL A 538 6.46 3.23 23.40
CA VAL A 538 7.03 2.95 24.73
C VAL A 538 5.99 3.13 25.84
N ASP A 539 6.28 2.58 27.01
CA ASP A 539 5.52 2.84 28.24
C ASP A 539 6.06 4.06 29.02
N GLU A 540 5.50 4.31 30.19
CA GLU A 540 5.88 5.43 31.09
C GLU A 540 7.36 5.38 31.54
N SER A 541 8.01 4.20 31.49
CA SER A 541 9.42 4.01 31.86
C SER A 541 10.38 4.21 30.68
N SER A 542 9.87 4.68 29.52
CA SER A 542 10.57 4.69 28.23
C SER A 542 10.97 3.30 27.73
N SER A 543 10.43 2.23 28.31
CA SER A 543 10.69 0.87 27.87
C SER A 543 9.72 0.47 26.77
N ASP A 544 10.17 -0.33 25.79
CA ASP A 544 9.26 -0.93 24.84
C ASP A 544 8.27 -1.85 25.57
N ILE A 545 7.02 -1.82 25.11
CA ILE A 545 6.01 -2.82 25.48
C ILE A 545 6.37 -4.23 25.00
N THR A 546 7.36 -4.36 24.10
CA THR A 546 7.92 -5.60 23.56
C THR A 546 9.43 -5.74 23.79
N THR A 547 9.88 -5.73 25.05
CA THR A 547 11.33 -5.79 25.40
C THR A 547 12.02 -7.11 25.01
N THR A 548 11.28 -8.18 24.75
CA THR A 548 11.84 -9.49 24.38
C THR A 548 11.29 -10.01 23.04
N LYS A 549 12.05 -10.92 22.40
CA LYS A 549 11.57 -11.66 21.22
C LYS A 549 10.29 -12.44 21.51
N ALA A 550 10.12 -12.93 22.75
CA ALA A 550 8.92 -13.63 23.17
C ALA A 550 7.70 -12.69 23.23
N ASP A 551 7.88 -11.47 23.72
CA ASP A 551 6.80 -10.49 23.80
C ASP A 551 6.44 -9.92 22.43
N ALA A 552 7.43 -9.67 21.58
CA ALA A 552 7.21 -9.35 20.15
C ALA A 552 6.42 -10.48 19.44
N SER A 553 6.71 -11.74 19.77
CA SER A 553 6.01 -12.90 19.22
C SER A 553 4.56 -13.02 19.71
N LYS A 554 4.27 -12.65 20.96
CA LYS A 554 2.88 -12.56 21.48
C LYS A 554 2.12 -11.42 20.80
N LEU A 555 2.77 -10.29 20.55
CA LEU A 555 2.14 -9.11 19.97
C LEU A 555 1.87 -9.29 18.47
N TYR A 556 2.83 -9.79 17.70
CA TYR A 556 2.75 -9.87 16.24
C TYR A 556 2.53 -11.27 15.69
N THR A 557 2.44 -12.30 16.55
CA THR A 557 2.47 -13.73 16.21
C THR A 557 3.82 -14.18 15.63
N TYR A 558 4.18 -15.44 15.86
CA TYR A 558 5.41 -16.06 15.30
C TYR A 558 5.43 -16.10 13.77
N THR A 559 4.27 -15.96 13.12
CA THR A 559 4.15 -15.97 11.67
C THR A 559 4.37 -14.60 11.03
N SER A 560 4.45 -13.51 11.81
CA SER A 560 4.72 -12.19 11.23
C SER A 560 6.15 -12.06 10.68
N ASN A 561 6.29 -11.25 9.64
CA ASN A 561 7.58 -10.98 8.99
C ASN A 561 8.59 -10.29 9.93
N PHE A 562 8.11 -9.45 10.85
CA PHE A 562 8.97 -8.83 11.87
C PHE A 562 9.56 -9.87 12.82
N THR A 563 8.72 -10.72 13.44
CA THR A 563 9.19 -11.79 14.33
C THR A 563 10.13 -12.76 13.62
N ARG A 564 9.85 -13.10 12.35
CA ARG A 564 10.75 -13.91 11.50
C ARG A 564 12.11 -13.22 11.30
N SER A 565 12.11 -11.91 11.07
CA SER A 565 13.33 -11.11 10.89
C SER A 565 14.22 -11.12 12.14
N LEU A 566 13.63 -11.06 13.34
CA LEU A 566 14.36 -11.15 14.60
C LEU A 566 15.01 -12.53 14.84
N SER A 567 14.69 -13.56 14.05
CA SER A 567 15.24 -14.92 14.22
C SER A 567 16.38 -15.25 13.25
N SER A 568 16.86 -14.26 12.49
CA SER A 568 17.89 -14.42 11.47
C SER A 568 19.31 -14.28 12.02
N GLN A 569 20.28 -14.94 11.37
CA GLN A 569 21.70 -14.80 11.67
C GLN A 569 22.26 -13.44 11.21
N ASP A 570 21.68 -12.84 10.15
CA ASP A 570 22.15 -11.57 9.56
C ASP A 570 21.31 -10.36 9.98
N GLU A 571 20.59 -10.48 11.10
CA GLU A 571 19.69 -9.46 11.65
C GLU A 571 20.35 -8.06 11.70
N LYS A 572 21.63 -7.99 12.08
CA LYS A 572 22.38 -6.74 12.17
C LYS A 572 22.52 -6.03 10.81
N ALA A 573 22.98 -6.76 9.78
CA ALA A 573 23.19 -6.19 8.45
C ALA A 573 21.87 -5.74 7.81
N TYR A 574 20.80 -6.51 8.04
CA TYR A 574 19.45 -6.13 7.63
C TYR A 574 19.02 -4.80 8.23
N PHE A 575 19.19 -4.61 9.54
CA PHE A 575 18.77 -3.38 10.21
C PHE A 575 19.66 -2.17 9.91
N MET A 576 20.95 -2.37 9.61
CA MET A 576 21.79 -1.32 9.04
C MET A 576 21.23 -0.83 7.71
N LYS A 577 20.93 -1.74 6.77
CA LYS A 577 20.33 -1.40 5.46
C LYS A 577 18.94 -0.78 5.57
N LYS A 578 18.12 -1.25 6.51
CA LYS A 578 16.82 -0.61 6.82
C LYS A 578 16.98 0.80 7.40
N SER A 579 18.03 1.05 8.17
CA SER A 579 18.33 2.38 8.68
C SER A 579 18.83 3.32 7.58
N GLU A 580 19.64 2.81 6.64
CA GLU A 580 20.03 3.57 5.42
C GLU A 580 18.79 3.94 4.60
N GLN A 581 17.90 2.98 4.35
CA GLN A 581 16.62 3.22 3.66
C GLN A 581 15.77 4.27 4.39
N THR A 582 15.64 4.14 5.71
CA THR A 582 14.86 5.07 6.54
C THR A 582 15.45 6.48 6.48
N TYR A 583 16.77 6.60 6.58
CA TYR A 583 17.45 7.88 6.51
C TYR A 583 17.26 8.55 5.15
N SER A 584 17.41 7.79 4.06
CA SER A 584 17.21 8.32 2.71
C SER A 584 15.78 8.79 2.45
N LEU A 585 14.78 8.09 3.01
CA LEU A 585 13.37 8.43 2.81
C LEU A 585 12.95 9.69 3.58
N LEU A 586 13.55 9.92 4.74
CA LEU A 586 13.04 10.88 5.72
C LEU A 586 13.97 12.10 5.81
N PHE A 587 15.27 11.86 5.95
CA PHE A 587 16.22 12.93 6.28
C PHE A 587 17.09 13.38 5.11
N ASP A 588 17.15 12.62 4.01
CA ASP A 588 17.92 12.98 2.83
C ASP A 588 17.03 13.63 1.77
N ASN A 589 17.33 14.90 1.44
CA ASN A 589 16.68 15.62 0.35
C ASN A 589 17.49 15.52 -0.96
N SER A 590 18.56 14.73 -0.99
CA SER A 590 19.38 14.54 -2.18
C SER A 590 18.66 13.64 -3.21
N THR A 591 18.92 13.88 -4.49
CA THR A 591 18.45 12.96 -5.54
C THR A 591 19.31 11.69 -5.62
N GLN A 592 20.29 11.49 -4.73
CA GLN A 592 21.33 10.44 -4.84
C GLN A 592 20.87 9.06 -4.38
N SER A 593 19.85 8.98 -3.53
CA SER A 593 19.33 7.71 -3.00
C SER A 593 17.80 7.70 -3.02
N GLY A 594 17.19 6.52 -3.01
CA GLY A 594 15.74 6.40 -2.98
C GLY A 594 15.22 4.97 -2.81
N SER A 595 13.90 4.81 -2.70
CA SER A 595 13.26 3.52 -2.47
C SER A 595 12.11 3.23 -3.44
N ILE A 596 11.87 1.94 -3.73
CA ILE A 596 10.76 1.42 -4.54
C ILE A 596 10.03 0.32 -3.77
N ASN A 597 8.71 0.23 -3.90
CA ASN A 597 7.94 -0.93 -3.45
C ASN A 597 8.03 -2.08 -4.46
N LEU A 598 8.20 -3.31 -3.98
CA LEU A 598 8.17 -4.50 -4.85
C LEU A 598 6.75 -4.86 -5.34
N TYR A 599 5.69 -4.34 -4.70
CA TYR A 599 4.32 -4.50 -5.17
C TYR A 599 4.06 -3.83 -6.51
N ASP A 600 4.73 -2.71 -6.80
CA ASP A 600 4.63 -2.04 -8.10
C ASP A 600 5.13 -2.97 -9.23
N VAL A 601 5.93 -4.00 -8.92
CA VAL A 601 6.47 -5.00 -9.86
C VAL A 601 5.52 -6.19 -10.08
N LYS A 602 4.39 -6.28 -9.34
CA LYS A 602 3.45 -7.42 -9.35
C LYS A 602 2.07 -7.04 -9.96
N ASP A 603 1.63 -7.75 -11.00
CA ASP A 603 0.26 -7.68 -11.54
C ASP A 603 -0.77 -8.47 -10.68
N ARG A 604 -0.87 -8.22 -9.37
CA ARG A 604 -2.00 -8.76 -8.58
C ARG A 604 -2.57 -7.70 -7.66
N GLY A 605 -3.80 -7.27 -7.99
CA GLY A 605 -4.56 -6.18 -7.38
C GLY A 605 -5.04 -6.39 -5.94
N GLU A 606 -4.14 -6.70 -5.00
CA GLU A 606 -4.43 -6.47 -3.58
C GLU A 606 -3.37 -5.53 -2.99
N ILE A 607 -3.67 -4.22 -3.03
CA ILE A 607 -2.91 -3.21 -2.30
C ILE A 607 -3.33 -3.28 -0.83
N LYS A 608 -2.43 -3.73 0.05
CA LYS A 608 -2.62 -3.61 1.50
C LYS A 608 -2.01 -2.30 1.98
N PHE A 609 -2.81 -1.46 2.63
CA PHE A 609 -2.36 -0.23 3.26
C PHE A 609 -1.34 -0.50 4.37
N GLY A 610 -0.22 0.22 4.31
CA GLY A 610 0.83 0.26 5.32
C GLY A 610 2.01 1.08 4.80
N PHE A 611 2.77 1.71 5.70
CA PHE A 611 4.05 2.34 5.37
C PHE A 611 4.89 1.44 4.45
N LEU A 612 5.68 2.02 3.51
CA LEU A 612 6.60 1.43 2.50
C LEU A 612 7.51 0.28 2.99
N SER A 613 7.43 -0.02 4.28
CA SER A 613 8.34 -0.74 5.13
C SER A 613 7.74 -2.04 5.69
N ALA A 614 6.42 -2.11 5.85
CA ALA A 614 5.70 -3.35 6.11
C ALA A 614 5.52 -4.21 4.84
N SER A 615 5.87 -3.67 3.67
CA SER A 615 5.94 -4.31 2.37
C SER A 615 7.37 -4.73 2.00
N SER A 616 7.49 -5.53 0.95
CA SER A 616 8.77 -5.84 0.31
C SER A 616 9.20 -4.64 -0.53
N SER A 617 10.46 -4.23 -0.45
CA SER A 617 10.95 -2.98 -1.04
C SER A 617 12.40 -3.07 -1.51
N VAL A 618 12.81 -2.14 -2.36
CA VAL A 618 14.19 -1.99 -2.85
C VAL A 618 14.70 -0.61 -2.51
N TYR A 619 15.81 -0.55 -1.78
CA TYR A 619 16.56 0.67 -1.53
C TYR A 619 17.72 0.78 -2.53
N VAL A 620 17.87 1.95 -3.13
CA VAL A 620 18.86 2.28 -4.15
C VAL A 620 19.74 3.40 -3.62
N ASP A 621 21.05 3.15 -3.55
CA ASP A 621 22.08 4.12 -3.16
C ASP A 621 22.98 4.34 -4.39
N LYS A 622 22.83 5.48 -5.08
CA LYS A 622 23.58 5.75 -6.32
C LYS A 622 25.03 6.10 -6.04
N ASP A 623 25.32 6.74 -4.92
CA ASP A 623 26.68 7.12 -4.54
C ASP A 623 27.54 5.89 -4.25
N LYS A 624 26.97 4.89 -3.58
CA LYS A 624 27.67 3.61 -3.31
C LYS A 624 27.51 2.58 -4.43
N GLU A 625 26.79 2.92 -5.51
CA GLU A 625 26.38 1.99 -6.57
C GLU A 625 25.86 0.66 -5.99
N SER A 626 24.89 0.75 -5.08
CA SER A 626 24.39 -0.42 -4.34
C SER A 626 22.86 -0.48 -4.24
N LEU A 627 22.35 -1.71 -4.17
CA LEU A 627 20.94 -2.05 -4.05
C LEU A 627 20.73 -2.94 -2.82
N ALA A 628 19.74 -2.63 -1.98
CA ALA A 628 19.28 -3.53 -0.93
C ALA A 628 17.84 -3.94 -1.24
N ILE A 629 17.62 -5.24 -1.49
CA ILE A 629 16.33 -5.81 -1.86
C ILE A 629 15.77 -6.55 -0.64
N PHE A 630 14.70 -6.02 -0.06
CA PHE A 630 14.03 -6.59 1.12
C PHE A 630 12.81 -7.42 0.69
N THR A 631 12.95 -8.74 0.69
CA THR A 631 11.87 -9.68 0.36
C THR A 631 11.29 -10.35 1.60
N LYS A 632 10.08 -10.87 1.47
CA LYS A 632 9.30 -11.57 2.48
C LYS A 632 8.83 -12.91 1.93
N ASP A 633 8.26 -13.71 2.81
CA ASP A 633 7.76 -15.03 2.44
C ASP A 633 6.76 -14.97 1.27
N LYS A 634 6.99 -15.86 0.29
CA LYS A 634 6.27 -16.03 -0.97
C LYS A 634 6.41 -14.88 -1.97
N ASP A 635 7.42 -14.03 -1.80
CA ASP A 635 7.72 -13.03 -2.82
C ASP A 635 8.25 -13.65 -4.11
N ILE A 636 7.91 -12.98 -5.21
CA ILE A 636 8.44 -13.25 -6.55
C ILE A 636 9.21 -12.00 -6.98
N VAL A 637 10.47 -12.17 -7.35
CA VAL A 637 11.36 -11.09 -7.81
C VAL A 637 11.71 -11.35 -9.27
N ASP A 638 11.18 -10.52 -10.17
CA ASP A 638 11.59 -10.49 -11.58
C ASP A 638 12.74 -9.50 -11.75
N ILE A 639 13.94 -10.01 -12.05
CA ILE A 639 15.17 -9.20 -12.13
C ILE A 639 15.08 -8.16 -13.25
N GLU A 640 14.57 -8.54 -14.42
CA GLU A 640 14.54 -7.64 -15.59
C GLU A 640 13.56 -6.48 -15.33
N ARG A 641 12.33 -6.80 -14.88
CA ARG A 641 11.34 -5.77 -14.51
C ARG A 641 11.81 -4.88 -13.36
N LEU A 642 12.50 -5.44 -12.37
CA LEU A 642 13.02 -4.66 -11.24
C LEU A 642 14.03 -3.63 -11.72
N TYR A 643 14.99 -4.06 -12.55
CA TYR A 643 15.99 -3.16 -13.08
C TYR A 643 15.36 -2.08 -13.96
N ASP A 644 14.43 -2.41 -14.85
CA ASP A 644 13.73 -1.42 -15.68
C ASP A 644 13.06 -0.33 -14.83
N LYS A 645 12.38 -0.69 -13.74
CA LYS A 645 11.81 0.31 -12.82
C LYS A 645 12.83 1.18 -12.12
N ILE A 646 13.98 0.61 -11.76
CA ILE A 646 15.09 1.38 -11.16
C ILE A 646 15.63 2.40 -12.18
N LYS A 647 15.75 2.00 -13.46
CA LYS A 647 16.14 2.92 -14.55
C LYS A 647 15.12 4.05 -14.69
N ASP A 648 13.84 3.70 -14.79
CA ASP A 648 12.76 4.66 -14.99
C ASP A 648 12.62 5.66 -13.83
N LYS A 649 12.69 5.18 -12.58
CA LYS A 649 12.45 6.03 -11.41
C LYS A 649 13.66 6.87 -11.03
N PHE A 650 14.88 6.34 -11.16
CA PHE A 650 16.08 6.99 -10.62
C PHE A 650 17.09 7.46 -11.67
N GLY A 651 16.85 7.19 -12.96
CA GLY A 651 17.73 7.58 -14.05
C GLY A 651 19.08 6.85 -14.04
N VAL A 652 19.13 5.62 -13.50
CA VAL A 652 20.34 4.79 -13.46
C VAL A 652 20.46 4.03 -14.78
N GLU A 653 21.58 4.13 -15.51
CA GLU A 653 21.71 3.46 -16.82
C GLU A 653 21.93 1.94 -16.71
N ASN A 654 22.77 1.50 -15.77
CA ASN A 654 23.22 0.09 -15.64
C ASN A 654 23.07 -0.45 -14.20
N PRO A 655 21.85 -0.52 -13.64
CA PRO A 655 21.59 -1.02 -12.29
C PRO A 655 22.03 -2.48 -12.08
N GLU A 656 22.21 -3.26 -13.14
CA GLU A 656 22.74 -4.62 -13.07
C GLU A 656 24.20 -4.71 -12.59
N ASN A 657 24.95 -3.61 -12.66
CA ASN A 657 26.35 -3.55 -12.20
C ASN A 657 26.45 -3.17 -10.72
N TYR A 658 25.35 -2.72 -10.11
CA TYR A 658 25.36 -2.27 -8.72
C TYR A 658 25.54 -3.47 -7.79
N LYS A 659 26.18 -3.24 -6.65
CA LYS A 659 26.31 -4.28 -5.61
C LYS A 659 24.94 -4.56 -5.01
N VAL A 660 24.50 -5.81 -4.99
CA VAL A 660 23.17 -6.20 -4.49
C VAL A 660 23.26 -6.94 -3.15
N ASP A 661 22.47 -6.52 -2.18
CA ASP A 661 22.19 -7.26 -0.95
C ASP A 661 20.72 -7.70 -0.98
N LEU A 662 20.50 -8.99 -1.28
CA LEU A 662 19.17 -9.60 -1.30
C LEU A 662 18.85 -10.25 0.06
N PHE A 663 17.80 -9.77 0.72
CA PHE A 663 17.35 -10.29 2.01
C PHE A 663 16.04 -11.06 1.89
N LEU A 664 15.97 -12.27 2.46
CA LEU A 664 14.71 -12.98 2.75
C LEU A 664 14.38 -12.82 4.24
N ASN A 665 13.34 -12.04 4.52
CA ASN A 665 13.11 -11.43 5.84
C ASN A 665 14.35 -10.62 6.25
N ALA A 666 15.17 -11.13 7.16
CA ALA A 666 16.45 -10.51 7.55
C ALA A 666 17.69 -11.34 7.19
N THR A 667 17.53 -12.46 6.49
CA THR A 667 18.67 -13.32 6.12
C THR A 667 19.27 -12.86 4.82
N LEU A 668 20.57 -12.59 4.80
CA LEU A 668 21.28 -12.14 3.61
C LEU A 668 21.61 -13.34 2.72
N LEU A 669 21.21 -13.26 1.45
CA LEU A 669 21.39 -14.33 0.48
C LEU A 669 22.64 -14.06 -0.36
N LYS A 670 23.67 -14.90 -0.20
CA LYS A 670 24.94 -14.81 -0.96
C LYS A 670 25.21 -16.01 -1.87
N GLY A 671 24.31 -17.00 -1.89
CA GLY A 671 24.44 -18.23 -2.67
C GLY A 671 25.11 -19.38 -1.92
N ALA A 672 25.43 -20.44 -2.66
CA ALA A 672 25.85 -21.73 -2.10
C ALA A 672 26.57 -22.61 -3.14
N ASN A 673 27.10 -23.76 -2.70
CA ASN A 673 27.68 -24.77 -3.59
C ASN A 673 26.66 -25.87 -3.89
N GLU A 674 26.76 -26.49 -5.07
CA GLU A 674 25.88 -27.58 -5.48
C GLU A 674 26.04 -28.79 -4.54
N ALA A 675 24.91 -29.33 -4.10
CA ALA A 675 24.88 -30.52 -3.27
C ALA A 675 25.31 -31.75 -4.08
N LYS A 676 26.08 -32.67 -3.46
CA LYS A 676 26.67 -33.83 -4.15
C LYS A 676 25.64 -34.76 -4.80
N ASP A 677 24.49 -34.92 -4.17
CA ASP A 677 23.45 -35.88 -4.58
C ASP A 677 22.19 -35.22 -5.16
N TYR A 678 22.19 -33.89 -5.32
CA TYR A 678 20.99 -33.14 -5.70
C TYR A 678 21.32 -32.07 -6.76
N LYS A 679 21.21 -32.49 -8.03
CA LYS A 679 21.53 -31.69 -9.22
C LYS A 679 20.71 -30.41 -9.24
N PHE A 680 21.37 -29.27 -9.41
CA PHE A 680 20.79 -27.92 -9.33
C PHE A 680 20.19 -27.48 -7.99
N GLY A 681 20.36 -28.24 -6.91
CA GLY A 681 20.18 -27.70 -5.56
C GLY A 681 21.52 -27.35 -4.94
N PHE A 682 21.53 -26.21 -4.26
CA PHE A 682 22.72 -25.62 -3.69
C PHE A 682 22.50 -25.36 -2.21
N THR A 683 23.49 -25.73 -1.42
CA THR A 683 23.47 -25.56 0.03
C THR A 683 24.86 -25.30 0.58
N ASN A 684 24.92 -24.70 1.77
CA ASN A 684 26.17 -24.41 2.48
C ASN A 684 26.53 -25.47 3.53
N PHE A 685 25.77 -26.57 3.58
CA PHE A 685 26.13 -27.76 4.37
C PHE A 685 27.19 -28.58 3.61
N LYS A 686 28.32 -28.84 4.26
CA LYS A 686 29.34 -29.74 3.72
C LYS A 686 28.88 -31.18 4.00
N ASP A 687 28.75 -31.98 2.95
CA ASP A 687 28.63 -33.45 3.02
C ASP A 687 27.29 -34.06 3.52
N GLU A 688 26.17 -33.32 3.51
CA GLU A 688 24.85 -33.83 3.95
C GLU A 688 23.95 -34.31 2.80
N LYS A 689 23.14 -35.36 3.06
CA LYS A 689 22.10 -35.87 2.15
C LYS A 689 20.79 -35.11 2.36
N GLU A 690 19.89 -35.13 1.36
CA GLU A 690 18.59 -34.43 1.38
C GLU A 690 17.75 -34.69 2.65
N HIS A 691 17.86 -35.88 3.23
CA HIS A 691 17.13 -36.28 4.43
C HIS A 691 17.53 -35.53 5.71
N ASP A 692 18.76 -35.01 5.80
CA ASP A 692 19.27 -34.33 6.99
C ASP A 692 18.87 -32.83 7.02
N LEU A 693 18.51 -32.27 5.85
CA LEU A 693 18.19 -30.84 5.66
C LEU A 693 16.85 -30.40 6.31
N TYR A 694 15.98 -31.35 6.66
CA TYR A 694 14.63 -31.08 7.20
C TYR A 694 14.50 -31.36 8.71
N GLU A 695 15.51 -31.95 9.37
CA GLU A 695 15.42 -32.36 10.78
C GLU A 695 15.97 -31.31 11.77
N ASN A 696 16.93 -30.47 11.39
CA ASN A 696 17.53 -29.45 12.29
C ASN A 696 16.92 -28.05 12.09
N LYS A 697 15.86 -27.74 12.85
CA LYS A 697 15.08 -26.48 12.73
C LYS A 697 15.78 -25.21 13.24
N GLU A 698 16.84 -25.32 14.05
CA GLU A 698 17.46 -24.14 14.70
C GLU A 698 18.65 -23.54 13.93
N GLU A 699 19.32 -24.31 13.06
CA GLU A 699 20.50 -23.85 12.28
C GLU A 699 20.30 -23.87 10.76
N GLN A 700 19.06 -24.03 10.29
CA GLN A 700 18.75 -24.17 8.86
C GLN A 700 19.22 -22.94 8.07
N LYS A 701 20.21 -23.14 7.18
CA LYS A 701 20.72 -22.15 6.23
C LYS A 701 19.86 -22.13 4.96
N PRO A 702 19.90 -21.05 4.16
CA PRO A 702 19.13 -20.99 2.92
C PRO A 702 19.51 -22.11 1.95
N PHE A 703 18.49 -22.77 1.41
CA PHE A 703 18.59 -23.74 0.32
C PHE A 703 18.15 -23.07 -0.97
N TYR A 704 18.87 -23.34 -2.05
CA TYR A 704 18.65 -22.71 -3.34
C TYR A 704 18.42 -23.79 -4.38
N TYR A 705 17.31 -23.71 -5.11
CA TYR A 705 16.99 -24.63 -6.19
C TYR A 705 16.93 -23.87 -7.50
N PHE A 706 17.84 -24.17 -8.42
CA PHE A 706 17.88 -23.56 -9.74
C PHE A 706 17.12 -24.43 -10.75
N SER A 707 16.08 -23.87 -11.35
CA SER A 707 15.37 -24.49 -12.46
C SER A 707 15.77 -23.80 -13.78
N PRO A 708 16.65 -24.43 -14.60
CA PRO A 708 17.07 -23.84 -15.86
C PRO A 708 15.90 -23.71 -16.86
N ARG A 709 15.94 -22.69 -17.73
CA ARG A 709 14.93 -22.48 -18.79
C ARG A 709 14.89 -23.59 -19.85
N GLY A 710 15.90 -24.46 -19.87
CA GLY A 710 16.07 -25.63 -20.74
C GLY A 710 17.42 -26.31 -20.47
N ASP A 711 17.64 -27.50 -21.03
CA ASP A 711 18.78 -28.38 -20.69
C ASP A 711 20.17 -27.71 -20.86
N GLU A 712 20.28 -26.65 -21.67
CA GLU A 712 21.52 -25.90 -21.91
C GLU A 712 21.50 -24.42 -21.45
N SER A 713 20.38 -23.94 -20.88
CA SER A 713 20.25 -22.52 -20.51
C SER A 713 20.95 -22.20 -19.18
N SER A 714 21.80 -21.17 -19.17
CA SER A 714 22.33 -20.62 -17.91
C SER A 714 21.32 -19.75 -17.17
N LYS A 715 20.25 -19.29 -17.84
CA LYS A 715 19.16 -18.55 -17.22
C LYS A 715 18.04 -19.48 -16.78
N GLY A 716 17.42 -19.19 -15.65
CA GLY A 716 16.40 -20.02 -15.00
C GLY A 716 15.60 -19.26 -13.94
N SER A 717 14.72 -19.97 -13.25
CA SER A 717 14.18 -19.52 -11.98
C SER A 717 15.02 -20.06 -10.82
N LEU A 718 15.13 -19.29 -9.76
CA LEU A 718 15.83 -19.67 -8.55
C LEU A 718 14.85 -19.61 -7.38
N ASP A 719 14.45 -20.79 -6.90
CA ASP A 719 13.62 -20.92 -5.70
C ASP A 719 14.54 -20.98 -4.48
N ILE A 720 14.34 -20.08 -3.54
CA ILE A 720 15.17 -19.96 -2.34
C ILE A 720 14.28 -20.20 -1.13
N THR A 721 14.59 -21.24 -0.37
CA THR A 721 13.89 -21.57 0.87
C THR A 721 14.80 -21.32 2.05
N ASN A 722 14.25 -20.75 3.11
CA ASN A 722 14.96 -20.54 4.37
C ASN A 722 13.97 -20.70 5.51
N LYS A 723 14.19 -21.72 6.35
CA LYS A 723 13.22 -22.15 7.37
C LYS A 723 11.84 -22.38 6.74
N ASN A 724 10.79 -21.82 7.31
CA ASN A 724 9.41 -21.91 6.80
C ASN A 724 9.05 -20.80 5.79
N THR A 725 10.06 -20.18 5.16
CA THR A 725 9.85 -19.07 4.21
C THR A 725 10.50 -19.34 2.88
N SER A 726 9.91 -18.81 1.81
CA SER A 726 10.39 -19.03 0.45
C SER A 726 10.31 -17.76 -0.38
N ILE A 727 11.21 -17.61 -1.36
CA ILE A 727 11.09 -16.62 -2.43
C ILE A 727 11.43 -17.27 -3.77
N ARG A 728 10.85 -16.73 -4.84
CA ARG A 728 11.15 -17.14 -6.22
C ARG A 728 11.78 -15.97 -6.97
N VAL A 729 12.99 -16.18 -7.49
CA VAL A 729 13.69 -15.20 -8.33
C VAL A 729 13.60 -15.65 -9.79
N LEU A 730 13.06 -14.80 -10.65
CA LEU A 730 12.90 -15.07 -12.08
C LEU A 730 14.04 -14.42 -12.88
N GLY A 731 14.49 -15.11 -13.93
CA GLY A 731 15.54 -14.59 -14.82
C GLY A 731 16.95 -14.64 -14.22
N TYR A 732 17.16 -15.43 -13.16
CA TYR A 732 18.47 -15.62 -12.57
C TYR A 732 19.40 -16.36 -13.54
N ASP A 733 20.61 -15.83 -13.75
CA ASP A 733 21.64 -16.45 -14.58
C ASP A 733 22.70 -17.12 -13.68
N ILE A 734 22.75 -18.45 -13.68
CA ILE A 734 23.67 -19.22 -12.86
C ILE A 734 25.14 -19.00 -13.23
N LYS A 735 25.44 -18.59 -14.47
CA LYS A 735 26.82 -18.31 -14.89
C LYS A 735 27.29 -16.93 -14.44
N ARG A 736 26.38 -15.94 -14.42
CA ARG A 736 26.70 -14.56 -14.04
C ARG A 736 26.53 -14.32 -12.54
N GLY A 737 25.67 -15.08 -11.86
CA GLY A 737 25.37 -14.89 -10.45
C GLY A 737 24.67 -13.56 -10.19
N ASN A 738 23.51 -13.34 -10.84
CA ASN A 738 22.73 -12.11 -10.69
C ASN A 738 22.34 -11.86 -9.22
N LEU A 739 22.10 -10.59 -8.86
CA LEU A 739 21.75 -10.16 -7.50
C LEU A 739 22.84 -10.47 -6.44
N ASP A 740 24.10 -10.65 -6.86
CA ASP A 740 25.22 -11.10 -6.00
C ASP A 740 24.98 -12.43 -5.26
N VAL A 741 23.99 -13.20 -5.71
CA VAL A 741 23.77 -14.58 -5.29
C VAL A 741 24.62 -15.45 -6.20
N LYS A 742 25.65 -16.11 -5.66
CA LYS A 742 26.61 -16.89 -6.45
C LYS A 742 26.46 -18.38 -6.17
N LEU A 743 26.00 -19.12 -7.19
CA LEU A 743 25.86 -20.57 -7.13
C LEU A 743 27.04 -21.23 -7.83
N LYS A 744 27.76 -22.11 -7.12
CA LYS A 744 28.91 -22.84 -7.66
C LYS A 744 28.56 -24.30 -7.92
N ARG A 745 28.67 -24.73 -9.18
CA ARG A 745 28.46 -26.14 -9.56
C ARG A 745 29.57 -27.05 -9.04
N ALA A 746 29.25 -28.32 -8.84
CA ALA A 746 30.25 -29.31 -8.44
C ALA A 746 31.25 -29.55 -9.60
N ASN A 747 32.55 -29.36 -9.35
CA ASN A 747 33.62 -29.37 -10.35
C ASN A 747 33.85 -30.70 -11.13
N ASN A 748 33.03 -31.74 -10.94
CA ASN A 748 33.37 -33.09 -11.37
C ASN A 748 32.72 -33.58 -12.68
N ASP A 749 31.85 -32.79 -13.34
CA ASP A 749 31.02 -33.32 -14.42
C ASP A 749 31.37 -32.88 -15.85
N GLU A 750 32.33 -31.96 -16.09
CA GLU A 750 32.75 -31.67 -17.47
C GLU A 750 33.37 -32.90 -18.19
N LYS A 751 33.95 -33.84 -17.44
CA LYS A 751 34.45 -35.12 -17.98
C LYS A 751 33.38 -36.22 -18.06
N LYS A 752 32.35 -36.18 -17.20
CA LYS A 752 31.29 -37.19 -17.15
C LYS A 752 30.13 -36.87 -18.09
N GLU A 753 29.79 -35.60 -18.32
CA GLU A 753 28.78 -35.20 -19.31
C GLU A 753 29.23 -35.49 -20.74
N LYS A 754 30.51 -35.29 -21.07
CA LYS A 754 31.08 -35.78 -22.36
C LYS A 754 31.01 -37.29 -22.47
N GLN A 755 31.35 -38.04 -21.42
CA GLN A 755 31.24 -39.50 -21.43
C GLN A 755 29.80 -40.04 -21.44
N ALA A 756 28.82 -39.27 -20.96
CA ALA A 756 27.40 -39.64 -20.99
C ALA A 756 26.77 -39.35 -22.36
N GLN A 757 27.08 -38.20 -22.98
CA GLN A 757 26.67 -37.89 -24.37
C GLN A 757 27.33 -38.84 -25.38
N ASP A 758 28.59 -39.21 -25.17
CA ASP A 758 29.28 -40.22 -25.98
C ASP A 758 28.75 -41.64 -25.73
N ARG A 759 28.14 -41.93 -24.57
CA ARG A 759 27.49 -43.23 -24.27
C ARG A 759 26.06 -43.34 -24.79
N GLU A 760 25.30 -42.24 -24.82
CA GLU A 760 23.97 -42.23 -25.44
C GLU A 760 24.02 -42.31 -26.97
N ALA A 761 25.13 -41.92 -27.60
CA ALA A 761 25.39 -42.15 -29.02
C ALA A 761 25.68 -43.63 -29.37
N VAL A 762 25.97 -44.49 -28.37
CA VAL A 762 26.46 -45.87 -28.59
C VAL A 762 25.42 -46.95 -28.25
N ASN A 763 24.26 -46.59 -27.67
CA ASN A 763 23.16 -47.54 -27.48
C ASN A 763 22.33 -47.71 -28.76
N HIS A 764 22.89 -48.48 -29.71
CA HIS A 764 22.17 -49.05 -30.84
C HIS A 764 21.13 -50.10 -30.37
N GLN A 765 19.85 -49.84 -30.63
CA GLN A 765 18.80 -50.85 -30.83
C GLN A 765 18.35 -50.68 -32.29
N SER A 766 18.37 -51.61 -33.24
CA SER A 766 18.71 -53.04 -33.33
C SER A 766 19.35 -53.27 -34.72
N MET A 767 20.58 -53.82 -34.79
CA MET A 767 21.16 -54.18 -36.10
C MET A 767 20.48 -55.45 -36.64
N PRO A 768 20.16 -55.55 -37.95
CA PRO A 768 19.80 -56.82 -38.56
C PRO A 768 20.93 -57.84 -38.34
N SER A 769 20.61 -59.02 -37.82
CA SER A 769 21.61 -60.07 -37.58
C SER A 769 22.35 -60.40 -38.88
N GLY A 770 23.66 -60.14 -38.92
CA GLY A 770 24.51 -60.35 -40.09
C GLY A 770 24.73 -59.13 -41.02
N ALA A 771 24.26 -57.94 -40.65
CA ALA A 771 24.51 -56.70 -41.41
C ALA A 771 25.64 -55.83 -40.80
N VAL A 772 26.40 -55.13 -41.65
CA VAL A 772 27.46 -54.19 -41.26
C VAL A 772 27.01 -52.75 -41.51
N ALA A 773 27.19 -51.87 -40.52
CA ALA A 773 26.94 -50.44 -40.68
C ALA A 773 28.07 -49.79 -41.51
N THR A 774 27.69 -49.09 -42.57
CA THR A 774 28.60 -48.38 -43.47
C THR A 774 28.19 -46.91 -43.55
N ASN A 775 29.16 -46.02 -43.32
CA ASN A 775 28.95 -44.58 -43.48
C ASN A 775 29.02 -44.22 -44.97
N PHE A 776 28.11 -43.37 -45.40
CA PHE A 776 28.12 -42.81 -46.75
C PHE A 776 27.79 -41.32 -46.68
N THR A 777 28.18 -40.57 -47.70
CA THR A 777 27.83 -39.14 -47.82
C THR A 777 26.83 -39.00 -48.94
N ALA A 778 25.69 -38.37 -48.66
CA ALA A 778 24.66 -38.13 -49.67
C ALA A 778 23.97 -36.78 -49.48
N HIS A 779 23.24 -36.39 -50.51
CA HIS A 779 22.43 -35.18 -50.49
C HIS A 779 21.18 -35.40 -49.62
N PRO A 780 20.83 -34.43 -48.77
CA PRO A 780 19.57 -34.45 -48.08
C PRO A 780 18.43 -34.03 -48.99
N VAL A 781 17.20 -34.29 -48.57
CA VAL A 781 15.98 -33.86 -49.25
C VAL A 781 15.76 -32.36 -49.01
N ILE A 782 15.50 -31.60 -50.08
CA ILE A 782 15.13 -30.19 -50.04
C ILE A 782 13.70 -29.99 -50.60
N GLU A 783 13.08 -28.84 -50.39
CA GLU A 783 11.68 -28.58 -50.80
C GLU A 783 11.39 -28.80 -52.30
N ASP A 784 12.40 -28.66 -53.17
CA ASP A 784 12.25 -28.87 -54.63
C ASP A 784 12.38 -30.34 -55.08
N ASP A 785 12.70 -31.25 -54.16
CA ASP A 785 12.77 -32.67 -54.49
C ASP A 785 11.37 -33.25 -54.75
N ILE A 786 11.32 -34.33 -55.53
CA ILE A 786 10.07 -34.99 -55.88
C ILE A 786 10.05 -36.35 -55.19
N ILE A 787 9.17 -36.48 -54.20
CA ILE A 787 8.92 -37.76 -53.53
C ILE A 787 7.52 -38.26 -53.90
N THR A 788 7.44 -39.53 -54.31
CA THR A 788 6.20 -40.18 -54.78
C THR A 788 5.92 -41.50 -54.08
N CYS A 789 4.64 -41.79 -53.86
CA CYS A 789 4.17 -43.13 -53.53
C CYS A 789 4.06 -43.99 -54.82
N PRO A 790 4.01 -45.33 -54.73
CA PRO A 790 3.97 -46.21 -55.91
C PRO A 790 2.68 -46.07 -56.73
N HIS A 791 1.65 -45.40 -56.17
CA HIS A 791 0.37 -45.12 -56.81
C HIS A 791 0.30 -43.73 -57.46
N GLY A 792 1.44 -43.07 -57.68
CA GLY A 792 1.53 -41.78 -58.37
C GLY A 792 1.23 -40.55 -57.51
N GLY A 793 0.92 -40.72 -56.22
CA GLY A 793 0.73 -39.60 -55.29
C GLY A 793 2.05 -38.93 -54.93
N ARG A 794 2.08 -37.59 -54.92
CA ARG A 794 3.28 -36.79 -54.64
C ARG A 794 3.22 -36.23 -53.22
N VAL A 795 4.32 -36.34 -52.48
CA VAL A 795 4.46 -35.74 -51.15
C VAL A 795 4.66 -34.23 -51.31
N VAL A 796 3.92 -33.44 -50.55
CA VAL A 796 4.09 -31.99 -50.48
C VAL A 796 5.22 -31.69 -49.49
N LEU A 797 6.39 -31.31 -50.00
CA LEU A 797 7.55 -30.95 -49.19
C LEU A 797 7.48 -29.48 -48.78
N LYS A 798 7.49 -29.22 -47.47
CA LYS A 798 7.54 -27.87 -46.91
C LYS A 798 8.32 -27.88 -45.60
N SER A 799 9.43 -27.16 -45.57
CA SER A 799 10.33 -27.01 -44.44
C SER A 799 9.74 -26.04 -43.42
N LYS A 800 9.60 -26.49 -42.16
CA LYS A 800 9.25 -25.62 -41.02
C LYS A 800 10.47 -25.41 -40.13
N ALA A 801 11.13 -26.49 -39.74
CA ALA A 801 12.29 -26.48 -38.85
C ALA A 801 13.63 -26.33 -39.61
N GLY A 802 13.72 -26.80 -40.85
CA GLY A 802 14.92 -26.70 -41.70
C GLY A 802 15.07 -25.40 -42.51
N ARG A 803 14.16 -24.43 -42.36
CA ARG A 803 14.05 -23.24 -43.24
C ARG A 803 15.31 -22.36 -43.33
N SER A 804 16.14 -22.37 -42.29
CA SER A 804 17.36 -21.54 -42.22
C SER A 804 18.55 -22.15 -42.96
N ILE A 805 18.43 -23.39 -43.44
CA ILE A 805 19.51 -24.12 -44.12
C ILE A 805 19.03 -24.43 -45.51
N THR A 806 19.66 -23.80 -46.50
CA THR A 806 19.20 -23.82 -47.87
C THR A 806 20.31 -24.26 -48.82
N SER A 807 19.94 -24.94 -49.89
CA SER A 807 20.79 -25.13 -51.06
C SER A 807 20.24 -24.27 -52.20
N ASN A 808 21.02 -23.31 -52.71
CA ASN A 808 20.56 -22.35 -53.73
C ASN A 808 19.24 -21.64 -53.36
N GLY A 809 19.07 -21.30 -52.08
CA GLY A 809 17.85 -20.65 -51.57
C GLY A 809 16.66 -21.59 -51.34
N ILE A 810 16.81 -22.90 -51.59
CA ILE A 810 15.76 -23.90 -51.38
C ILE A 810 15.96 -24.60 -50.02
N PRO A 811 14.98 -24.56 -49.11
CA PRO A 811 15.08 -25.12 -47.77
C PRO A 811 15.28 -26.65 -47.68
N LEU A 812 16.05 -27.06 -46.67
CA LEU A 812 16.25 -28.44 -46.24
C LEU A 812 14.99 -29.03 -45.57
N ILE A 813 14.69 -30.30 -45.84
CA ILE A 813 13.64 -31.05 -45.15
C ILE A 813 14.25 -31.90 -44.03
N LEU A 814 13.85 -31.63 -42.79
CA LEU A 814 14.21 -32.47 -41.64
C LEU A 814 13.21 -33.62 -41.49
N GLY A 815 13.61 -34.71 -40.81
CA GLY A 815 12.75 -35.87 -40.60
C GLY A 815 11.39 -35.53 -39.97
N GLN A 816 11.38 -34.54 -39.06
CA GLN A 816 10.16 -34.02 -38.44
C GLN A 816 9.28 -33.20 -39.40
N ASP A 817 9.87 -32.48 -40.37
CA ASP A 817 9.12 -31.76 -41.40
C ASP A 817 8.43 -32.75 -42.36
N PHE A 818 9.09 -33.89 -42.62
CA PHE A 818 8.61 -34.91 -43.55
C PHE A 818 7.50 -35.81 -42.99
N LEU A 819 7.56 -36.15 -41.69
CA LEU A 819 6.52 -36.94 -41.04
C LEU A 819 5.19 -36.19 -41.03
N GLY A 820 4.11 -36.85 -41.46
CA GLY A 820 2.78 -36.24 -41.60
C GLY A 820 2.63 -35.35 -42.83
N SER A 821 3.63 -35.24 -43.70
CA SER A 821 3.53 -34.47 -44.95
C SER A 821 2.40 -35.01 -45.85
N PRO A 822 1.53 -34.15 -46.41
CA PRO A 822 0.42 -34.59 -47.26
C PRO A 822 0.91 -35.29 -48.53
N ILE A 823 0.21 -36.35 -48.94
CA ILE A 823 0.38 -37.00 -50.24
C ILE A 823 -0.84 -36.64 -51.10
N VAL A 824 -0.60 -35.96 -52.23
CA VAL A 824 -1.64 -35.46 -53.14
C VAL A 824 -1.57 -36.16 -54.49
N GLY A 825 -2.72 -36.38 -55.13
CA GLY A 825 -2.79 -36.99 -56.47
C GLY A 825 -2.59 -38.51 -56.53
N CYS A 826 -2.77 -39.24 -55.42
CA CYS A 826 -2.70 -40.70 -55.39
C CYS A 826 -3.93 -41.34 -56.05
N SER A 827 -3.75 -42.24 -57.02
CA SER A 827 -4.83 -42.84 -57.80
C SER A 827 -5.28 -44.23 -57.33
N ALA A 828 -4.94 -44.65 -56.11
CA ALA A 828 -5.35 -45.93 -55.53
C ALA A 828 -6.81 -45.92 -55.04
N ASN A 829 -7.48 -47.09 -55.05
CA ASN A 829 -8.84 -47.27 -54.48
C ASN A 829 -8.93 -46.86 -53.00
N SER A 830 -7.83 -46.98 -52.26
CA SER A 830 -7.63 -46.34 -50.95
C SER A 830 -6.41 -45.44 -51.07
N PRO A 831 -6.58 -44.12 -51.31
CA PRO A 831 -5.45 -43.25 -51.60
C PRO A 831 -4.53 -43.11 -50.38
N CYS A 832 -3.23 -43.03 -50.63
CA CYS A 832 -2.25 -42.57 -49.65
C CYS A 832 -2.49 -41.08 -49.40
N THR A 833 -2.65 -40.68 -48.15
CA THR A 833 -3.01 -39.31 -47.77
C THR A 833 -1.89 -38.55 -47.09
N CYS A 834 -0.96 -39.25 -46.43
CA CYS A 834 0.21 -38.63 -45.81
C CYS A 834 1.38 -39.61 -45.62
N VAL A 835 2.56 -39.06 -45.34
CA VAL A 835 3.72 -39.83 -44.85
C VAL A 835 3.45 -40.24 -43.41
N ALA A 836 3.39 -41.55 -43.13
CA ALA A 836 3.06 -42.06 -41.81
C ALA A 836 4.27 -42.61 -41.04
N HIS A 837 5.38 -42.89 -41.72
CA HIS A 837 6.57 -43.43 -41.06
C HIS A 837 7.87 -42.90 -41.67
N VAL A 838 8.77 -42.42 -40.80
CA VAL A 838 10.12 -41.98 -41.13
C VAL A 838 11.10 -42.63 -40.14
N PRO A 839 11.79 -43.72 -40.52
CA PRO A 839 12.70 -44.41 -39.62
C PRO A 839 14.00 -43.63 -39.43
N LYS A 840 14.73 -43.87 -38.32
CA LYS A 840 16.07 -43.31 -38.11
C LYS A 840 17.05 -43.67 -39.24
N SER A 841 16.85 -44.83 -39.87
CA SER A 841 17.62 -45.27 -41.05
C SER A 841 17.32 -44.48 -42.33
N ALA A 842 16.42 -43.50 -42.30
CA ALA A 842 16.18 -42.55 -43.39
C ALA A 842 16.88 -41.19 -43.16
N LEU A 843 17.55 -41.01 -42.03
CA LEU A 843 18.02 -39.71 -41.54
C LEU A 843 19.56 -39.61 -41.51
N SER A 844 20.08 -38.38 -41.47
CA SER A 844 21.50 -38.09 -41.30
C SER A 844 22.04 -38.63 -39.97
N ALA A 845 23.32 -38.95 -39.91
CA ALA A 845 24.01 -39.40 -38.70
C ALA A 845 24.16 -38.29 -37.64
N LYS A 846 24.26 -37.03 -38.08
CA LYS A 846 24.40 -35.85 -37.23
C LYS A 846 23.15 -34.98 -37.26
N ARG A 847 22.91 -34.28 -36.15
CA ARG A 847 21.81 -33.32 -35.99
C ARG A 847 22.13 -31.96 -36.64
N VAL A 848 21.06 -31.28 -37.03
CA VAL A 848 20.99 -30.00 -37.73
C VAL A 848 19.70 -29.30 -37.25
N ASN A 849 19.81 -28.13 -36.61
CA ASN A 849 18.69 -27.47 -35.91
C ASN A 849 17.94 -28.43 -34.96
N ASP A 850 18.68 -29.12 -34.09
CA ASP A 850 18.18 -30.08 -33.08
C ASP A 850 17.43 -31.31 -33.64
N ASN A 851 17.43 -31.50 -34.96
CA ASN A 851 16.77 -32.61 -35.68
C ASN A 851 17.71 -33.25 -36.70
N HIS A 852 17.33 -34.36 -37.33
CA HIS A 852 18.16 -35.00 -38.37
C HIS A 852 17.60 -34.70 -39.78
N ALA A 853 18.48 -34.51 -40.75
CA ALA A 853 18.12 -34.25 -42.14
C ALA A 853 17.60 -35.53 -42.80
N LEU A 854 16.55 -35.43 -43.63
CA LEU A 854 16.07 -36.56 -44.41
C LEU A 854 17.03 -36.82 -45.58
N MET A 855 17.48 -38.06 -45.76
CA MET A 855 18.49 -38.42 -46.76
C MET A 855 17.83 -38.93 -48.04
N GLN A 856 18.15 -38.34 -49.20
CA GLN A 856 17.54 -38.74 -50.49
C GLN A 856 17.73 -40.25 -50.76
N ASP A 857 18.93 -40.77 -50.53
CA ASP A 857 19.27 -42.17 -50.79
C ASP A 857 18.54 -43.17 -49.89
N LEU A 858 17.84 -42.70 -48.85
CA LEU A 858 17.18 -43.53 -47.85
C LEU A 858 15.67 -43.27 -47.74
N VAL A 859 15.10 -42.41 -48.61
CA VAL A 859 13.64 -42.11 -48.62
C VAL A 859 12.79 -43.37 -48.80
N HIS A 860 13.34 -44.40 -49.46
CA HIS A 860 12.68 -45.68 -49.67
C HIS A 860 12.44 -46.50 -48.40
N HIS A 861 13.02 -46.08 -47.27
CA HIS A 861 12.70 -46.61 -45.95
C HIS A 861 11.44 -45.96 -45.33
N CYS A 862 10.94 -44.85 -45.88
CA CYS A 862 9.76 -44.16 -45.39
C CYS A 862 8.46 -44.76 -45.97
N LEU A 863 7.38 -44.74 -45.19
CA LEU A 863 6.08 -45.32 -45.57
C LEU A 863 4.93 -44.30 -45.54
N SER A 864 3.95 -44.50 -46.41
CA SER A 864 2.66 -43.80 -46.34
C SER A 864 1.73 -44.36 -45.24
N ASP A 865 0.62 -43.67 -44.98
CA ASP A 865 -0.50 -44.13 -44.14
C ASP A 865 -1.15 -45.44 -44.60
N LYS A 866 -0.84 -45.91 -45.81
CA LYS A 866 -1.25 -47.21 -46.36
C LYS A 866 -0.10 -48.23 -46.38
N GLY A 867 1.03 -47.94 -45.73
CA GLY A 867 2.19 -48.83 -45.65
C GLY A 867 2.98 -48.94 -46.96
N CYS A 868 2.82 -48.01 -47.89
CA CYS A 868 3.51 -48.04 -49.18
C CYS A 868 4.87 -47.32 -49.08
N ALA A 869 5.94 -47.95 -49.56
CA ALA A 869 7.27 -47.35 -49.59
C ALA A 869 7.34 -46.15 -50.54
N LEU A 870 7.96 -45.07 -50.08
CA LEU A 870 8.11 -43.84 -50.86
C LEU A 870 9.36 -43.90 -51.76
N SER A 871 9.39 -43.08 -52.80
CA SER A 871 10.51 -43.02 -53.74
C SER A 871 10.85 -41.57 -54.01
N VAL A 872 12.14 -41.24 -54.11
CA VAL A 872 12.60 -39.89 -54.45
C VAL A 872 13.24 -39.88 -55.83
N ALA A 873 12.92 -38.87 -56.63
CA ALA A 873 13.69 -38.54 -57.83
C ALA A 873 14.97 -37.82 -57.38
N LYS A 874 16.08 -38.56 -57.30
CA LYS A 874 17.36 -38.04 -56.80
C LYS A 874 17.83 -36.83 -57.63
N LYS A 875 18.12 -35.72 -56.95
CA LYS A 875 18.70 -34.50 -57.53
C LYS A 875 19.88 -34.06 -56.66
N SER A 876 21.02 -33.76 -57.26
CA SER A 876 22.16 -33.20 -56.53
C SER A 876 21.82 -31.81 -55.98
N ASN A 877 22.34 -31.48 -54.80
CA ASN A 877 22.24 -30.14 -54.21
C ASN A 877 23.57 -29.76 -53.50
N LEU A 878 23.71 -28.54 -52.98
CA LEU A 878 24.97 -28.07 -52.37
C LEU A 878 25.22 -28.60 -50.96
N LEU A 879 24.24 -29.31 -50.36
CA LEU A 879 24.33 -29.82 -49.01
C LEU A 879 24.70 -31.31 -49.06
N THR A 880 25.64 -31.72 -48.23
CA THR A 880 26.00 -33.13 -48.06
C THR A 880 26.04 -33.48 -46.59
N PHE A 881 25.37 -34.58 -46.22
CA PHE A 881 25.38 -35.10 -44.87
C PHE A 881 25.89 -36.53 -44.84
N GLU A 882 26.57 -36.90 -43.75
CA GLU A 882 26.90 -38.29 -43.45
C GLU A 882 25.60 -39.03 -43.07
N GLY A 883 25.35 -40.16 -43.72
CA GLY A 883 24.29 -41.11 -43.38
C GLY A 883 24.88 -42.49 -43.08
N VAL A 884 24.06 -43.38 -42.52
CA VAL A 884 24.44 -44.76 -42.22
C VAL A 884 23.54 -45.72 -43.00
N LYS A 885 24.15 -46.62 -43.78
CA LYS A 885 23.47 -47.76 -44.44
C LYS A 885 23.87 -49.06 -43.79
N TYR A 886 22.92 -49.98 -43.66
CA TYR A 886 23.20 -51.33 -43.19
C TYR A 886 23.25 -52.25 -44.41
N VAL A 887 24.37 -52.95 -44.60
CA VAL A 887 24.56 -53.87 -45.74
C VAL A 887 24.71 -55.30 -45.27
N ASP A 888 24.14 -56.27 -45.99
CA ASP A 888 24.38 -57.69 -45.74
C ASP A 888 25.80 -58.12 -46.17
N ALA A 889 26.16 -59.37 -45.91
CA ALA A 889 27.44 -59.95 -46.29
C ALA A 889 27.72 -59.94 -47.81
N ASN A 890 26.71 -59.71 -48.65
CA ASN A 890 26.81 -59.62 -50.10
C ASN A 890 26.86 -58.16 -50.61
N GLY A 891 26.81 -57.17 -49.70
CA GLY A 891 26.83 -55.75 -50.04
C GLY A 891 25.48 -55.14 -50.40
N ASN A 892 24.36 -55.86 -50.22
CA ASN A 892 23.02 -55.33 -50.47
C ASN A 892 22.49 -54.57 -49.25
N GLU A 893 21.81 -53.45 -49.47
CA GLU A 893 21.20 -52.66 -48.41
C GLU A 893 20.04 -53.41 -47.74
N VAL A 894 20.06 -53.47 -46.40
CA VAL A 894 19.06 -54.16 -45.57
C VAL A 894 18.36 -53.14 -44.68
N ALA A 895 17.04 -53.02 -44.83
CA ALA A 895 16.22 -52.21 -43.95
C ALA A 895 16.12 -52.86 -42.55
N PRO A 896 16.25 -52.10 -41.44
CA PRO A 896 16.07 -52.64 -40.09
C PRO A 896 14.69 -53.29 -39.91
N LYS A 897 14.65 -54.52 -39.36
CA LYS A 897 13.40 -55.11 -38.89
C LYS A 897 13.21 -54.80 -37.39
N GLU A 898 12.11 -54.12 -37.13
CA GLU A 898 11.31 -53.96 -35.89
C GLU A 898 11.21 -52.53 -35.36
N VAL A 899 9.98 -52.00 -35.27
CA VAL A 899 9.26 -51.63 -34.04
C VAL A 899 7.76 -51.52 -34.38
N GLN A 900 6.91 -52.39 -33.80
CA GLN A 900 5.50 -52.05 -33.57
C GLN A 900 5.48 -50.83 -32.65
N ILE A 901 4.72 -49.78 -32.99
CA ILE A 901 4.54 -48.58 -32.17
C ILE A 901 4.27 -49.00 -30.72
N THR A 902 5.24 -48.81 -29.85
CA THR A 902 5.15 -49.12 -28.40
C THR A 902 5.13 -47.85 -27.55
N GLN A 903 5.24 -46.66 -28.15
CA GLN A 903 5.07 -45.41 -27.42
C GLN A 903 3.59 -45.06 -27.32
N ASN A 904 3.03 -45.15 -26.11
CA ASN A 904 1.72 -44.59 -25.80
C ASN A 904 1.74 -43.09 -26.11
N PRO A 905 0.74 -42.55 -26.85
CA PRO A 905 0.66 -41.12 -27.08
C PRO A 905 0.50 -40.37 -25.74
N ARG A 906 1.01 -39.13 -25.63
CA ARG A 906 1.13 -38.40 -24.36
C ARG A 906 0.41 -37.04 -24.44
N LEU A 907 -0.18 -36.59 -23.34
CA LEU A 907 -0.61 -35.20 -23.21
C LEU A 907 0.55 -34.37 -22.66
N ARG A 908 0.69 -33.10 -23.06
CA ARG A 908 1.67 -32.19 -22.45
C ARG A 908 0.97 -30.98 -21.85
N PHE A 909 1.23 -30.74 -20.57
CA PHE A 909 0.61 -29.67 -19.80
C PHE A 909 1.59 -28.51 -19.63
N PHE A 910 1.12 -27.30 -19.91
CA PHE A 910 1.78 -26.04 -19.63
C PHE A 910 1.10 -25.41 -18.42
N MET A 911 1.85 -25.20 -17.35
CA MET A 911 1.29 -24.84 -16.04
C MET A 911 1.91 -23.52 -15.61
N LYS A 912 1.09 -22.49 -15.39
CA LYS A 912 1.52 -21.16 -14.97
C LYS A 912 0.76 -20.76 -13.71
N SER A 913 1.31 -19.85 -12.92
CA SER A 913 0.61 -19.28 -11.76
C SER A 913 -0.18 -18.01 -12.11
N ALA A 914 0.16 -17.36 -13.23
CA ALA A 914 -0.44 -16.12 -13.72
C ALA A 914 -0.34 -16.06 -15.26
N ALA A 915 -1.30 -15.41 -15.91
CA ALA A 915 -1.32 -15.27 -17.37
C ALA A 915 -0.07 -14.55 -17.94
N SER A 916 0.50 -13.60 -17.17
CA SER A 916 1.71 -12.85 -17.54
C SER A 916 3.03 -13.63 -17.33
N GLN A 917 2.98 -14.80 -16.69
CA GLN A 917 4.16 -15.65 -16.47
C GLN A 917 4.64 -16.23 -17.80
N ARG A 918 5.91 -15.97 -18.16
CA ARG A 918 6.50 -16.47 -19.43
C ARG A 918 6.98 -17.92 -19.33
N ASP A 919 7.38 -18.39 -18.14
CA ASP A 919 7.88 -19.76 -17.89
C ASP A 919 6.81 -20.69 -17.28
N ASN A 920 7.02 -22.01 -17.38
CA ASN A 920 6.18 -23.03 -16.74
C ASN A 920 6.61 -23.26 -15.28
N MET A 921 5.64 -23.50 -14.40
CA MET A 921 5.85 -23.83 -13.00
C MET A 921 6.46 -25.21 -12.80
N HIS A 922 7.30 -25.31 -11.78
CA HIS A 922 7.75 -26.58 -11.22
C HIS A 922 6.63 -27.26 -10.41
N VAL A 923 6.26 -28.50 -10.77
CA VAL A 923 5.17 -29.26 -10.14
C VAL A 923 5.75 -30.33 -9.22
N ALA A 924 6.01 -29.95 -7.97
CA ALA A 924 6.54 -30.89 -6.97
C ALA A 924 5.45 -31.64 -6.20
N ILE A 925 4.22 -31.11 -6.17
CA ILE A 925 3.08 -31.73 -5.47
C ILE A 925 1.85 -31.59 -6.35
N TYR A 926 1.15 -32.70 -6.58
CA TYR A 926 -0.13 -32.74 -7.29
C TYR A 926 -1.03 -33.80 -6.66
N SER A 927 -2.34 -33.75 -6.91
CA SER A 927 -3.24 -34.83 -6.53
C SER A 927 -4.14 -35.27 -7.67
N ILE A 928 -4.37 -36.58 -7.74
CA ILE A 928 -5.30 -37.21 -8.68
C ILE A 928 -6.44 -37.78 -7.85
N ASN A 929 -7.66 -37.33 -8.13
CA ASN A 929 -8.88 -37.82 -7.49
C ASN A 929 -8.88 -37.73 -5.95
N GLY A 930 -8.09 -36.80 -5.40
CA GLY A 930 -7.92 -36.57 -3.96
C GLY A 930 -6.68 -37.23 -3.35
N THR A 931 -5.99 -38.10 -4.09
CA THR A 931 -4.74 -38.75 -3.65
C THR A 931 -3.55 -37.87 -4.00
N GLU A 932 -2.77 -37.45 -3.00
CA GLU A 932 -1.60 -36.57 -3.17
C GLU A 932 -0.33 -37.36 -3.54
N TYR A 933 0.44 -36.81 -4.49
CA TYR A 933 1.72 -37.31 -4.95
C TYR A 933 2.78 -36.21 -4.76
N LYS A 934 3.98 -36.61 -4.33
CA LYS A 934 5.10 -35.70 -4.08
C LYS A 934 6.29 -36.16 -4.91
N GLU A 935 6.73 -35.28 -5.80
CA GLU A 935 7.85 -35.48 -6.73
C GLU A 935 8.90 -34.38 -6.46
N PRO A 936 9.89 -34.64 -5.58
CA PRO A 936 10.84 -33.61 -5.09
C PRO A 936 11.65 -32.93 -6.19
N ASN A 937 11.81 -33.58 -7.35
CA ASN A 937 12.56 -33.07 -8.51
C ASN A 937 11.64 -32.48 -9.59
N GLY A 938 10.36 -32.32 -9.27
CA GLY A 938 9.31 -31.88 -10.19
C GLY A 938 8.89 -33.00 -11.13
N ALA A 939 7.60 -33.30 -11.14
CA ALA A 939 7.03 -34.34 -11.98
C ALA A 939 7.41 -34.11 -13.46
N ASP A 940 8.19 -35.03 -14.03
CA ASP A 940 8.41 -35.07 -15.48
C ASP A 940 7.17 -35.57 -16.19
N GLU A 941 6.54 -36.60 -15.60
CA GLU A 941 5.37 -37.27 -16.12
C GLU A 941 4.41 -37.65 -14.99
N ILE A 942 3.11 -37.50 -15.25
CA ILE A 942 2.01 -37.93 -14.40
C ILE A 942 1.29 -39.04 -15.16
N VAL A 943 1.23 -40.23 -14.58
CA VAL A 943 0.51 -41.37 -15.17
C VAL A 943 -0.87 -41.48 -14.52
N LEU A 944 -1.92 -41.26 -15.30
CA LEU A 944 -3.30 -41.54 -14.91
C LEU A 944 -3.59 -43.02 -15.19
N LYS A 945 -3.75 -43.81 -14.13
CA LYS A 945 -4.05 -45.24 -14.26
C LYS A 945 -5.51 -45.46 -14.58
N GLU A 946 -5.81 -46.53 -15.31
CA GLU A 946 -7.21 -46.91 -15.58
C GLU A 946 -8.00 -47.20 -14.29
N SER A 947 -7.34 -47.74 -13.26
CA SER A 947 -7.93 -48.01 -11.94
C SER A 947 -8.45 -46.76 -11.24
N ASP A 948 -7.87 -45.61 -11.56
CA ASP A 948 -8.17 -44.36 -10.87
C ASP A 948 -9.30 -43.60 -11.57
N ALA A 949 -9.75 -44.07 -12.74
CA ALA A 949 -10.77 -43.45 -13.55
C ALA A 949 -12.14 -43.49 -12.87
N ARG A 950 -12.87 -42.37 -12.88
CA ARG A 950 -14.26 -42.28 -12.39
C ARG A 950 -15.23 -42.11 -13.56
N ASP A 951 -16.50 -42.40 -13.34
CA ASP A 951 -17.54 -42.00 -14.30
C ASP A 951 -17.71 -40.48 -14.25
N VAL A 952 -18.09 -39.88 -15.39
CA VAL A 952 -18.27 -38.43 -15.53
C VAL A 952 -19.28 -37.91 -14.52
N SER A 953 -18.84 -37.03 -13.62
CA SER A 953 -19.64 -36.59 -12.47
C SER A 953 -20.63 -35.48 -12.82
N ASP A 954 -20.34 -34.69 -13.85
CA ASP A 954 -21.25 -33.65 -14.37
C ASP A 954 -22.37 -34.28 -15.21
N LYS A 955 -23.61 -34.17 -14.71
CA LYS A 955 -24.81 -34.74 -15.36
C LYS A 955 -25.15 -34.09 -16.70
N ALA A 956 -24.87 -32.80 -16.87
CA ALA A 956 -25.14 -32.08 -18.11
C ALA A 956 -24.13 -32.48 -19.18
N LEU A 957 -22.85 -32.58 -18.80
CA LEU A 957 -21.79 -33.05 -19.68
C LEU A 957 -21.99 -34.52 -20.10
N LEU A 958 -22.35 -35.39 -19.14
CA LEU A 958 -22.65 -36.80 -19.43
C LEU A 958 -23.83 -36.95 -20.41
N LYS A 959 -24.86 -36.10 -20.28
CA LYS A 959 -25.98 -36.08 -21.24
C LYS A 959 -25.50 -35.70 -22.65
N LEU A 960 -24.67 -34.66 -22.76
CA LEU A 960 -24.08 -34.21 -24.01
C LEU A 960 -23.22 -35.31 -24.68
N PHE A 961 -22.42 -36.03 -23.90
CA PHE A 961 -21.62 -37.16 -24.40
C PHE A 961 -22.50 -38.28 -24.94
N ASN A 962 -23.55 -38.66 -24.23
CA ASN A 962 -24.47 -39.70 -24.69
C ASN A 962 -25.27 -39.29 -25.94
N GLU A 963 -25.57 -38.00 -26.11
CA GLU A 963 -26.26 -37.49 -27.31
C GLU A 963 -25.35 -37.48 -28.54
N ASN A 964 -24.08 -37.08 -28.38
CA ASN A 964 -23.12 -36.92 -29.47
C ASN A 964 -22.36 -38.22 -29.84
N PHE A 965 -22.12 -39.11 -28.88
CA PHE A 965 -21.38 -40.37 -29.08
C PHE A 965 -22.32 -41.58 -28.94
N LYS A 966 -23.21 -41.77 -29.93
CA LYS A 966 -24.19 -42.86 -29.94
C LYS A 966 -23.53 -44.24 -30.07
N THR A 967 -23.75 -45.08 -29.07
CA THR A 967 -23.37 -46.50 -29.07
C THR A 967 -24.17 -47.26 -30.13
N THR A 968 -23.50 -47.91 -31.07
CA THR A 968 -24.12 -48.80 -32.07
C THR A 968 -23.55 -50.22 -31.92
N SER A 969 -24.14 -51.21 -32.59
CA SER A 969 -23.63 -52.59 -32.60
C SER A 969 -22.19 -52.74 -33.13
N GLN A 970 -21.64 -51.72 -33.79
CA GLN A 970 -20.27 -51.71 -34.34
C GLN A 970 -19.31 -50.74 -33.64
N ARG A 971 -19.79 -49.79 -32.83
CA ARG A 971 -18.96 -48.79 -32.13
C ARG A 971 -19.51 -48.52 -30.73
N LYS A 972 -18.71 -48.80 -29.71
CA LYS A 972 -19.01 -48.51 -28.31
C LYS A 972 -18.08 -47.41 -27.79
N TYR A 973 -18.56 -46.53 -26.92
CA TYR A 973 -17.76 -45.48 -26.29
C TYR A 973 -17.91 -45.55 -24.77
N GLU A 974 -16.81 -45.32 -24.06
CA GLU A 974 -16.76 -45.21 -22.61
C GLU A 974 -16.25 -43.82 -22.22
N PHE A 975 -16.81 -43.23 -21.16
CA PHE A 975 -16.45 -41.89 -20.69
C PHE A 975 -15.80 -41.99 -19.31
N LYS A 976 -14.58 -41.47 -19.16
CA LYS A 976 -13.80 -41.51 -17.92
C LYS A 976 -13.35 -40.13 -17.48
N GLU A 977 -13.42 -39.85 -16.18
CA GLU A 977 -13.04 -38.58 -15.56
C GLU A 977 -11.90 -38.77 -14.56
N TYR A 978 -10.96 -37.81 -14.58
CA TYR A 978 -9.91 -37.64 -13.56
C TYR A 978 -9.92 -36.20 -13.04
N SER A 979 -9.92 -36.03 -11.73
CA SER A 979 -9.73 -34.73 -11.07
C SER A 979 -8.24 -34.53 -10.79
N LEU A 980 -7.59 -33.62 -11.50
CA LEU A 980 -6.19 -33.25 -11.27
C LEU A 980 -6.15 -31.91 -10.53
N LYS A 981 -5.53 -31.89 -9.35
CA LYS A 981 -5.31 -30.68 -8.57
C LYS A 981 -3.82 -30.41 -8.41
N TYR A 982 -3.43 -29.16 -8.58
CA TYR A 982 -2.10 -28.68 -8.25
C TYR A 982 -2.22 -27.23 -7.75
N GLY A 983 -1.51 -26.88 -6.68
CA GLY A 983 -1.72 -25.58 -6.04
C GLY A 983 -3.18 -25.36 -5.59
N ALA A 984 -3.76 -24.20 -5.96
CA ALA A 984 -5.15 -23.85 -5.67
C ALA A 984 -6.14 -24.34 -6.76
N ASP A 985 -5.64 -24.72 -7.94
CA ASP A 985 -6.46 -25.00 -9.11
C ASP A 985 -6.86 -26.48 -9.22
N VAL A 986 -8.08 -26.73 -9.68
CA VAL A 986 -8.66 -28.07 -9.86
C VAL A 986 -9.20 -28.21 -11.28
N PHE A 987 -8.70 -29.20 -12.02
CA PHE A 987 -9.09 -29.51 -13.39
C PHE A 987 -9.80 -30.86 -13.45
N ARG A 988 -10.88 -30.95 -14.23
CA ARG A 988 -11.54 -32.23 -14.57
C ARG A 988 -11.16 -32.65 -15.98
N LEU A 989 -10.37 -33.70 -16.09
CA LEU A 989 -9.92 -34.30 -17.35
C LEU A 989 -10.90 -35.40 -17.75
N ASN A 990 -11.68 -35.15 -18.79
CA ASN A 990 -12.71 -36.05 -19.31
C ASN A 990 -12.22 -36.73 -20.59
N PHE A 991 -12.20 -38.05 -20.61
CA PHE A 991 -11.69 -38.89 -21.70
C PHE A 991 -12.81 -39.72 -22.33
N ILE A 992 -12.98 -39.59 -23.64
CA ILE A 992 -13.87 -40.42 -24.46
C ILE A 992 -13.04 -41.54 -25.08
N LYS A 993 -13.31 -42.78 -24.66
CA LYS A 993 -12.61 -44.00 -25.09
C LYS A 993 -13.45 -44.77 -26.11
N PRO A 994 -13.05 -44.85 -27.39
CA PRO A 994 -13.70 -45.72 -28.36
C PRO A 994 -13.33 -47.21 -28.15
N GLU A 995 -14.31 -48.08 -28.29
CA GLU A 995 -14.21 -49.55 -28.23
C GLU A 995 -14.65 -50.16 -29.58
N TYR A 996 -13.69 -50.60 -30.39
CA TYR A 996 -13.96 -51.44 -31.58
C TYR A 996 -12.86 -52.50 -31.78
N LYS A 997 -13.23 -53.68 -32.28
CA LYS A 997 -12.28 -54.79 -32.53
C LYS A 997 -11.47 -54.56 -33.81
N SER A 998 -10.31 -53.92 -33.70
CA SER A 998 -9.29 -53.84 -34.77
C SER A 998 -8.39 -55.08 -34.75
N LYS A 999 -8.05 -55.66 -35.92
CA LYS A 999 -7.05 -56.73 -36.06
C LYS A 999 -5.59 -56.24 -36.01
N HIS A 1000 -5.34 -54.93 -35.94
CA HIS A 1000 -4.00 -54.33 -36.13
C HIS A 1000 -3.56 -53.37 -35.01
N GLY A 1001 -3.83 -53.68 -33.73
CA GLY A 1001 -3.27 -52.94 -32.58
C GLY A 1001 -3.89 -51.55 -32.33
N ILE A 1002 -3.37 -50.86 -31.29
CA ILE A 1002 -3.75 -49.52 -30.83
C ILE A 1002 -3.40 -48.51 -31.93
N ASN A 1003 -4.34 -48.21 -32.81
CA ASN A 1003 -4.18 -47.14 -33.81
C ASN A 1003 -5.08 -45.96 -33.43
N GLY A 1004 -4.48 -44.81 -33.10
CA GLY A 1004 -5.15 -43.53 -32.83
C GLY A 1004 -4.24 -42.51 -32.15
N TYR A 1005 -4.61 -41.22 -32.21
CA TYR A 1005 -3.97 -40.13 -31.47
C TYR A 1005 -4.92 -39.60 -30.38
N TYR A 1006 -4.38 -38.93 -29.35
CA TYR A 1006 -5.24 -38.10 -28.49
C TYR A 1006 -5.71 -36.87 -29.27
N GLU A 1007 -6.96 -36.46 -29.10
CA GLU A 1007 -7.47 -35.22 -29.68
C GLU A 1007 -8.19 -34.43 -28.59
N ARG A 1008 -7.84 -33.15 -28.42
CA ARG A 1008 -8.62 -32.25 -27.54
C ARG A 1008 -9.84 -31.79 -28.32
N LEU A 1009 -11.02 -32.15 -27.84
CA LEU A 1009 -12.27 -31.92 -28.58
C LEU A 1009 -12.91 -30.57 -28.24
N SER A 1010 -12.92 -30.19 -26.96
CA SER A 1010 -13.45 -28.89 -26.50
C SER A 1010 -13.08 -28.58 -25.04
N GLU A 1011 -13.37 -27.35 -24.63
CA GLU A 1011 -13.53 -26.96 -23.23
C GLU A 1011 -15.01 -26.77 -22.90
N TYR A 1012 -15.41 -27.18 -21.70
CA TYR A 1012 -16.76 -26.97 -21.17
C TYR A 1012 -16.67 -26.30 -19.80
N GLU A 1013 -17.03 -25.03 -19.73
CA GLU A 1013 -16.94 -24.22 -18.52
C GLU A 1013 -18.25 -24.21 -17.73
N ASN A 1014 -18.13 -24.62 -16.45
CA ASN A 1014 -19.11 -24.45 -15.36
C ASN A 1014 -18.34 -23.91 -14.13
N ASP A 1015 -18.81 -24.07 -12.88
CA ASP A 1015 -18.07 -23.70 -11.64
C ASP A 1015 -16.67 -24.36 -11.50
N VAL A 1016 -16.32 -25.30 -12.39
CA VAL A 1016 -15.02 -25.98 -12.51
C VAL A 1016 -14.66 -26.13 -14.00
N ARG A 1017 -13.37 -25.99 -14.36
CA ARG A 1017 -12.90 -26.17 -15.75
C ARG A 1017 -12.88 -27.67 -16.15
N ASN A 1018 -13.62 -28.03 -17.20
CA ASN A 1018 -13.61 -29.37 -17.80
C ASN A 1018 -12.84 -29.39 -19.13
N LEU A 1019 -11.82 -30.23 -19.22
CA LEU A 1019 -11.03 -30.47 -20.42
C LEU A 1019 -11.42 -31.81 -21.05
N ILE A 1020 -11.80 -31.83 -22.33
CA ILE A 1020 -12.37 -33.02 -22.98
C ILE A 1020 -11.42 -33.55 -24.06
N PHE A 1021 -11.09 -34.84 -23.96
CA PHE A 1021 -10.15 -35.53 -24.84
C PHE A 1021 -10.74 -36.81 -25.44
N LEU A 1022 -10.48 -37.06 -26.72
CA LEU A 1022 -10.68 -38.36 -27.36
C LEU A 1022 -9.40 -39.20 -27.22
N THR A 1023 -9.50 -40.47 -26.83
CA THR A 1023 -8.33 -41.36 -26.69
C THR A 1023 -8.19 -42.31 -27.88
N PRO A 1024 -6.99 -42.86 -28.11
CA PRO A 1024 -6.84 -44.03 -28.98
C PRO A 1024 -7.67 -45.23 -28.48
N ASN A 1025 -8.05 -46.10 -29.40
CA ASN A 1025 -8.79 -47.34 -29.12
C ASN A 1025 -7.95 -48.29 -28.24
N GLN A 1026 -8.55 -48.85 -27.19
CA GLN A 1026 -7.89 -49.76 -26.21
C GLN A 1026 -6.79 -49.12 -25.33
N THR A 1027 -6.78 -47.79 -25.16
CA THR A 1027 -5.82 -47.13 -24.25
C THR A 1027 -6.09 -47.49 -22.79
N LYS A 1028 -5.10 -48.04 -22.09
CA LYS A 1028 -5.20 -48.37 -20.66
C LYS A 1028 -4.85 -47.18 -19.78
N ASP A 1029 -3.55 -46.83 -19.71
CA ASP A 1029 -3.04 -45.72 -18.91
C ASP A 1029 -2.76 -44.48 -19.77
N ILE A 1030 -2.96 -43.29 -19.19
CA ILE A 1030 -2.75 -42.00 -19.86
C ILE A 1030 -1.55 -41.31 -19.25
N THR A 1031 -0.54 -41.00 -20.05
CA THR A 1031 0.66 -40.29 -19.58
C THR A 1031 0.58 -38.80 -19.92
N ILE A 1032 0.69 -37.95 -18.89
CA ILE A 1032 0.77 -36.50 -18.99
C ILE A 1032 2.22 -36.09 -18.75
N LYS A 1033 2.86 -35.42 -19.71
CA LYS A 1033 4.17 -34.79 -19.55
C LYS A 1033 4.00 -33.36 -19.06
N ILE A 1034 4.77 -32.95 -18.06
CA ILE A 1034 4.75 -31.56 -17.57
C ILE A 1034 5.77 -30.74 -18.36
N ALA A 1035 5.35 -29.60 -18.92
CA ALA A 1035 6.25 -28.67 -19.57
C ALA A 1035 7.13 -27.97 -18.52
N LYS A 1036 8.43 -27.87 -18.80
CA LYS A 1036 9.42 -27.24 -17.93
C LYS A 1036 10.01 -26.02 -18.64
N GLY A 1037 10.27 -24.95 -17.89
CA GLY A 1037 10.93 -23.74 -18.41
C GLY A 1037 10.09 -22.96 -19.43
N LEU A 1038 10.76 -22.28 -20.35
CA LEU A 1038 10.16 -21.43 -21.38
C LEU A 1038 10.04 -22.26 -22.67
N ASP A 1039 8.86 -22.80 -22.95
CA ASP A 1039 8.64 -23.66 -24.13
C ASP A 1039 8.24 -22.79 -25.34
N THR A 1040 9.10 -22.71 -26.34
CA THR A 1040 9.00 -21.82 -27.51
C THR A 1040 7.90 -22.21 -28.50
N LYS A 1041 7.17 -23.31 -28.26
CA LYS A 1041 6.12 -23.80 -29.18
C LYS A 1041 4.77 -23.10 -29.07
N ILE A 1042 4.55 -22.22 -28.07
CA ILE A 1042 3.31 -21.43 -27.93
C ILE A 1042 3.69 -19.99 -27.60
N GLU A 1043 3.76 -19.15 -28.64
CA GLU A 1043 4.08 -17.72 -28.53
C GLU A 1043 2.82 -16.83 -28.48
N LYS A 1044 1.64 -17.39 -28.20
CA LYS A 1044 0.36 -16.64 -28.15
C LYS A 1044 -0.43 -16.92 -26.88
N ASP A 1045 -0.83 -15.81 -26.22
CA ASP A 1045 -1.95 -15.60 -25.29
C ASP A 1045 -2.61 -16.86 -24.70
N ALA A 1046 -1.84 -17.64 -23.94
CA ALA A 1046 -2.36 -18.78 -23.21
C ALA A 1046 -2.74 -18.36 -21.77
N GLU A 1047 -3.93 -18.76 -21.32
CA GLU A 1047 -4.36 -18.66 -19.92
C GLU A 1047 -3.44 -19.44 -18.96
N ILE A 1048 -3.75 -19.37 -17.65
CA ILE A 1048 -3.01 -19.95 -16.51
C ILE A 1048 -2.63 -21.44 -16.72
N THR A 1049 -3.34 -22.21 -17.54
CA THR A 1049 -2.97 -23.59 -17.92
C THR A 1049 -3.39 -23.90 -19.35
N ASP A 1050 -2.49 -24.47 -20.17
CA ASP A 1050 -2.80 -24.95 -21.53
C ASP A 1050 -2.31 -26.39 -21.74
N VAL A 1051 -2.95 -27.13 -22.64
CA VAL A 1051 -2.66 -28.56 -22.90
C VAL A 1051 -2.51 -28.80 -24.40
N VAL A 1052 -1.34 -29.32 -24.78
CA VAL A 1052 -1.04 -29.75 -26.16
C VAL A 1052 -0.92 -31.27 -26.19
N VAL A 1053 -1.52 -31.89 -27.20
CA VAL A 1053 -1.33 -33.33 -27.44
C VAL A 1053 0.02 -33.58 -28.12
N LEU A 1054 0.83 -34.48 -27.55
CA LEU A 1054 2.02 -35.03 -28.21
C LEU A 1054 1.68 -36.40 -28.82
N GLN A 1055 1.80 -36.51 -30.15
CA GLN A 1055 1.72 -37.82 -30.82
C GLN A 1055 2.96 -38.65 -30.45
N GLY A 1056 2.75 -39.90 -30.02
CA GLY A 1056 3.84 -40.87 -29.81
C GLY A 1056 4.52 -41.17 -31.15
N LEU A 1057 5.86 -41.15 -31.17
CA LEU A 1057 6.67 -41.50 -32.34
C LEU A 1057 6.88 -43.00 -32.44
#